data_AF-A0A2A2D6B5-F1
#
_entry.id   AF-A0A2A2D6B5-F1
#
_cell.length_a   1.000
_cell.length_b   1.000
_cell.length_c   1.000
_cell.angle_alpha   90.00
_cell.angle_beta   90.00
_cell.angle_gamma   90.00
#
_symmetry.space_group_name_H-M   'P 1'
#
loop_
_entity.id
_entity.type
_entity.pdbx_description
1 polymer ?
#
loop_
_entity_poly.entity_id
_entity_poly.type
_entity_poly.pdbx_seq_one_letter_code
_entity_poly.pdbx_strand_id
1 'polypeptide(L)'
;MTVTASPPATRPPAAASRTGAAAAVAVLVLLLVGLALADITQGTAAVGAPEVWKALTGRADPGDASVVVSSRLPRMAAGLLVGVLLGMAGAALQAVSRNVLASPDTLAVNAGSYLALGLVAVTGVSLPLFVHSGVAFVGGLAAAAVVLGLSGLGAGTVRLVLAGSSLTLGLTAVTEGLLLLFPEQTHGLYQWNQGSIAQHGFDAVLHTAPVGLVGLVGLLLVARRVDALALGDEAARGLGVPVRGTRITVVVLATLLSAAAVTLAGPIGFVGLCAPALVRPVARRLRAFTRTRASVPVAGLAGAVLVLGSDVVLRAFVPADVAVAVPTGVATSIAGAVLLIVMATRVKDTAGATATDRLRIRSRAVFLTTTAVLVVALAGVATAAVLLGDSKLLLGDVVNWAQGRAGRTVGFVLDTRVPRVLAALLAGAALALAGTLVQAVTRNPLAEPATLGVSGGASLGAVLLVTTVPSVGSWGLAGAAFAGAALTAVIVFGLAARGGFQQNRLVLVGFGAATGTSAVISLLIVLTDPFNATKALTWLSGSTYGRTLPDVAPLAAVLAVGVLVAVLNRTELDLVSLDEDTPRLLGLDPARGRLGFLALSVLLSATAVAAAGMIGFVGLVAPHAARALVGRRHTRVVPVSVLLGAVLVCTADLVGRTVIAPAQLGAGLMTAVIGTPYFLHLLMRGRR
;
A
#
# COMPACT_ATOMS: atom_id res chain seq x y z
N MET A 1 18.52 51.37 -31.39
CA MET A 1 18.52 51.23 -29.93
C MET A 1 17.10 51.36 -29.42
N THR A 2 16.43 50.24 -29.18
CA THR A 2 15.10 50.19 -28.55
C THR A 2 15.28 49.53 -27.18
N VAL A 3 15.27 50.37 -26.14
CA VAL A 3 15.37 49.95 -24.74
C VAL A 3 14.05 49.28 -24.36
N THR A 4 14.07 47.96 -24.20
CA THR A 4 12.94 47.21 -23.66
C THR A 4 12.82 47.48 -22.16
N ALA A 5 11.72 48.13 -21.78
CA ALA A 5 11.38 48.37 -20.38
C ALA A 5 11.29 47.03 -19.63
N SER A 6 12.07 46.89 -18.56
CA SER A 6 11.94 45.77 -17.64
C SER A 6 10.55 45.79 -16.99
N PRO A 7 9.82 44.66 -16.93
CA PRO A 7 8.53 44.63 -16.27
C PRO A 7 8.71 45.01 -14.79
N PRO A 8 7.74 45.75 -14.20
CA PRO A 8 7.84 46.14 -12.80
C PRO A 8 7.91 44.89 -11.93
N ALA A 9 8.94 44.82 -11.08
CA ALA A 9 9.04 43.78 -10.06
C ALA A 9 7.75 43.78 -9.24
N THR A 10 6.98 42.71 -9.32
CA THR A 10 5.78 42.54 -8.51
C THR A 10 6.19 42.64 -7.04
N ARG A 11 5.70 43.66 -6.33
CA ARG A 11 5.92 43.78 -4.89
C ARG A 11 5.52 42.45 -4.24
N PRO A 12 6.39 41.82 -3.43
CA PRO A 12 5.99 40.64 -2.70
C PRO A 12 4.77 41.01 -1.84
N PRO A 13 3.67 40.22 -1.86
CA PRO A 13 2.53 40.48 -1.00
C PRO A 13 3.01 40.54 0.44
N ALA A 14 2.50 41.52 1.19
CA ALA A 14 2.89 41.85 2.56
C ALA A 14 3.06 40.58 3.41
N ALA A 15 4.18 40.51 4.14
CA ALA A 15 4.46 39.40 5.04
C ALA A 15 3.27 39.19 5.97
N ALA A 16 2.52 38.09 5.80
CA ALA A 16 1.45 37.74 6.71
C ALA A 16 2.01 37.72 8.14
N SER A 17 1.41 38.53 9.00
CA SER A 17 1.89 38.86 10.34
C SER A 17 1.97 37.61 11.22
N ARG A 18 2.89 37.63 12.20
CA ARG A 18 2.99 36.59 13.25
C ARG A 18 1.64 36.29 13.92
N THR A 19 0.74 37.28 13.96
CA THR A 19 -0.63 37.15 14.47
C THR A 19 -1.49 36.17 13.66
N GLY A 20 -1.35 36.10 12.34
CA GLY A 20 -2.09 35.13 11.51
C GLY A 20 -1.66 33.67 11.74
N ALA A 21 -0.37 33.45 12.00
CA ALA A 21 0.13 32.12 12.37
C ALA A 21 -0.36 31.69 13.76
N ALA A 22 -0.34 32.59 14.74
CA ALA A 22 -0.87 32.33 16.08
C ALA A 22 -2.39 32.02 16.03
N ALA A 23 -3.16 32.78 15.25
CA ALA A 23 -4.60 32.52 15.07
C ALA A 23 -4.86 31.15 14.43
N ALA A 24 -4.10 30.76 13.40
CA ALA A 24 -4.26 29.45 12.78
C ALA A 24 -3.95 28.29 13.75
N VAL A 25 -2.91 28.43 14.59
CA VAL A 25 -2.61 27.45 15.65
C VAL A 25 -3.73 27.43 16.70
N ALA A 26 -4.22 28.59 17.12
CA ALA A 26 -5.32 28.69 18.08
C ALA A 26 -6.59 28.00 17.57
N VAL A 27 -6.94 28.17 16.29
CA VAL A 27 -8.07 27.47 15.66
C VAL A 27 -7.87 25.95 15.66
N LEU A 28 -6.67 25.47 15.33
CA LEU A 28 -6.37 24.03 15.38
C LEU A 28 -6.48 23.48 16.80
N VAL A 29 -5.99 24.21 17.81
CA VAL A 29 -6.07 23.81 19.22
C VAL A 29 -7.52 23.82 19.70
N LEU A 30 -8.31 24.86 19.36
CA LEU A 30 -9.74 24.93 19.72
C LEU A 30 -10.54 23.79 19.08
N LEU A 31 -10.28 23.48 17.81
CA LEU A 31 -10.87 22.33 17.14
C LEU A 31 -10.50 21.03 17.85
N LEU A 32 -9.24 20.87 18.24
CA LEU A 32 -8.77 19.69 18.95
C LEU A 32 -9.42 19.54 20.33
N VAL A 33 -9.60 20.64 21.06
CA VAL A 33 -10.32 20.66 22.34
C VAL A 33 -11.79 20.28 22.13
N GLY A 34 -12.45 20.82 21.09
CA GLY A 34 -13.82 20.44 20.76
C GLY A 34 -13.97 18.95 20.42
N LEU A 35 -13.05 18.40 19.61
CA LEU A 35 -13.02 16.98 19.28
C LEU A 35 -12.72 16.10 20.50
N ALA A 36 -11.79 16.50 21.36
CA ALA A 36 -11.45 15.82 22.61
C ALA A 36 -12.65 15.75 23.56
N LEU A 37 -13.38 16.86 23.72
CA LEU A 37 -14.60 16.89 24.52
C LEU A 37 -15.68 15.99 23.93
N ALA A 38 -15.88 16.03 22.60
CA ALA A 38 -16.81 15.13 21.93
C ALA A 38 -16.44 13.65 22.13
N ASP A 39 -15.15 13.31 21.98
CA ASP A 39 -14.62 11.96 22.16
C ASP A 39 -14.92 11.39 23.54
N ILE A 40 -14.68 12.16 24.61
CA ILE A 40 -14.92 11.73 25.99
C ILE A 40 -16.42 11.58 26.29
N THR A 41 -17.30 12.24 25.53
CA THR A 41 -18.76 12.11 25.71
C THR A 41 -19.37 10.94 24.93
N GLN A 42 -18.66 10.39 23.94
CA GLN A 42 -19.15 9.28 23.12
C GLN A 42 -18.75 7.93 23.73
N GLY A 43 -19.69 6.97 23.74
CA GLY A 43 -19.41 5.60 24.17
C GLY A 43 -20.67 4.76 24.34
N THR A 44 -20.46 3.50 24.71
CA THR A 44 -21.55 2.53 24.97
C THR A 44 -22.22 2.74 26.33
N ALA A 45 -21.48 3.25 27.31
CA ALA A 45 -22.03 3.59 28.62
C ALA A 45 -22.85 4.89 28.54
N ALA A 46 -23.95 4.95 29.29
CA ALA A 46 -24.84 6.11 29.43
C ALA A 46 -24.21 7.26 30.26
N VAL A 47 -22.96 7.60 29.97
CA VAL A 47 -22.16 8.65 30.60
C VAL A 47 -22.10 9.81 29.62
N GLY A 48 -22.89 10.86 29.87
CA GLY A 48 -22.94 12.07 29.06
C GLY A 48 -21.97 13.14 29.54
N ALA A 49 -22.10 14.36 29.00
CA ALA A 49 -21.28 15.50 29.41
C ALA A 49 -21.38 15.84 30.92
N PRO A 50 -22.56 15.78 31.57
CA PRO A 50 -22.67 16.03 33.01
C PRO A 50 -21.90 15.00 33.85
N GLU A 51 -21.97 13.72 33.49
CA GLU A 51 -21.30 12.62 34.20
C GLU A 51 -19.78 12.71 34.00
N VAL A 52 -19.32 13.07 32.80
CA VAL A 52 -17.91 13.38 32.54
C VAL A 52 -17.43 14.52 33.43
N TRP A 53 -18.19 15.61 33.54
CA TRP A 53 -17.82 16.72 34.41
C TRP A 53 -17.79 16.33 35.90
N LYS A 54 -18.77 15.55 36.36
CA LYS A 54 -18.76 14.98 37.71
C LYS A 54 -17.54 14.09 37.93
N ALA A 55 -17.16 13.26 36.95
CA ALA A 55 -16.00 12.38 37.06
C ALA A 55 -14.70 13.18 37.16
N LEU A 56 -14.54 14.23 36.36
CA LEU A 56 -13.38 15.12 36.41
C LEU A 56 -13.29 15.95 37.71
N THR A 57 -14.43 16.21 38.35
CA THR A 57 -14.50 16.97 39.62
C THR A 57 -14.54 16.08 40.86
N GLY A 58 -14.43 14.75 40.70
CA GLY A 58 -14.45 13.78 41.81
C GLY A 58 -15.83 13.57 42.44
N ARG A 59 -16.91 13.90 41.73
CA ARG A 59 -18.31 13.84 42.18
C ARG A 59 -19.17 12.80 41.45
N ALA A 60 -18.59 12.01 40.55
CA ALA A 60 -19.33 10.97 39.83
C ALA A 60 -19.43 9.69 40.66
N ASP A 61 -20.45 8.89 40.35
CA ASP A 61 -20.56 7.54 40.86
C ASP A 61 -19.34 6.70 40.40
N PRO A 62 -18.89 5.72 41.21
CA PRO A 62 -17.67 4.97 40.93
C PRO A 62 -17.66 4.27 39.55
N GLY A 63 -18.84 3.83 39.08
CA GLY A 63 -18.98 3.21 37.75
C GLY A 63 -18.71 4.20 36.61
N ASP A 64 -19.39 5.36 36.64
CA ASP A 64 -19.22 6.41 35.64
C ASP A 64 -17.80 7.00 35.67
N ALA A 65 -17.25 7.20 36.87
CA ALA A 65 -15.89 7.65 37.06
C ALA A 65 -14.88 6.67 36.42
N SER A 66 -15.07 5.36 36.61
CA SER A 66 -14.21 4.33 36.01
C SER A 66 -14.27 4.34 34.47
N VAL A 67 -15.47 4.51 33.89
CA VAL A 67 -15.60 4.62 32.42
C VAL A 67 -14.81 5.81 31.89
N VAL A 68 -14.93 6.98 32.53
CA VAL A 68 -14.25 8.20 32.09
C VAL A 68 -12.74 8.09 32.28
N VAL A 69 -12.28 7.69 33.47
CA VAL A 69 -10.87 7.73 33.86
C VAL A 69 -10.07 6.54 33.30
N SER A 70 -10.66 5.36 33.26
CA SER A 70 -9.94 4.13 32.87
C SER A 70 -10.06 3.78 31.39
N SER A 71 -11.06 4.34 30.68
CA SER A 71 -11.31 4.03 29.26
C SER A 71 -11.32 5.27 28.37
N ARG A 72 -12.18 6.26 28.63
CA ARG A 72 -12.38 7.39 27.69
C ARG A 72 -11.21 8.37 27.66
N LEU A 73 -10.70 8.81 28.81
CA LEU A 73 -9.57 9.74 28.87
C LEU A 73 -8.27 9.13 28.30
N PRO A 74 -7.88 7.87 28.62
CA PRO A 74 -6.72 7.23 28.02
C PRO A 74 -6.84 7.09 26.49
N ARG A 75 -8.03 6.74 26.00
CA ARG A 75 -8.32 6.62 24.55
C ARG A 75 -8.15 7.95 23.82
N MET A 76 -8.74 9.02 24.37
CA MET A 76 -8.57 10.37 23.84
C MET A 76 -7.08 10.77 23.83
N ALA A 77 -6.37 10.53 24.94
CA ALA A 77 -4.95 10.84 25.06
C ALA A 77 -4.09 10.04 24.07
N ALA A 78 -4.40 8.77 23.84
CA ALA A 78 -3.76 7.95 22.82
C ALA A 78 -4.02 8.49 21.41
N GLY A 79 -5.26 8.87 21.08
CA GLY A 79 -5.60 9.49 19.80
C GLY A 79 -4.84 10.78 19.54
N LEU A 80 -4.74 11.66 20.55
CA LEU A 80 -3.92 12.88 20.50
C LEU A 80 -2.45 12.55 20.23
N LEU A 81 -1.87 11.68 21.06
CA LEU A 81 -0.45 11.36 21.00
C LEU A 81 -0.10 10.73 19.65
N VAL A 82 -0.81 9.68 19.25
CA VAL A 82 -0.57 8.96 17.98
C VAL A 82 -0.68 9.91 16.78
N GLY A 83 -1.71 10.76 16.75
CA GLY A 83 -1.86 11.74 15.69
C GLY A 83 -0.71 12.75 15.63
N VAL A 84 -0.23 13.23 16.79
CA VAL A 84 0.94 14.11 16.87
C VAL A 84 2.19 13.40 16.35
N LEU A 85 2.48 12.18 16.83
CA LEU A 85 3.68 11.43 16.44
C LEU A 85 3.73 11.17 14.93
N LEU A 86 2.62 10.67 14.35
CA LEU A 86 2.55 10.36 12.93
C LEU A 86 2.58 11.62 12.06
N GLY A 87 1.90 12.70 12.47
CA GLY A 87 1.91 13.98 11.76
C GLY A 87 3.31 14.61 11.71
N MET A 88 4.04 14.57 12.84
CA MET A 88 5.43 15.03 12.90
C MET A 88 6.37 14.18 12.06
N ALA A 89 6.28 12.85 12.18
CA ALA A 89 7.10 11.91 11.39
C ALA A 89 6.89 12.11 9.89
N GLY A 90 5.63 12.25 9.46
CA GLY A 90 5.25 12.56 8.09
C GLY A 90 5.85 13.87 7.58
N ALA A 91 5.70 14.97 8.34
CA ALA A 91 6.25 16.27 7.96
C ALA A 91 7.78 16.23 7.81
N ALA A 92 8.47 15.55 8.73
CA ALA A 92 9.91 15.40 8.71
C ALA A 92 10.38 14.58 7.49
N LEU A 93 9.72 13.46 7.19
CA LEU A 93 10.04 12.64 6.02
C LEU A 93 9.77 13.36 4.71
N GLN A 94 8.65 14.09 4.58
CA GLN A 94 8.37 14.87 3.37
C GLN A 94 9.39 16.00 3.18
N ALA A 95 9.82 16.66 4.25
CA ALA A 95 10.81 17.73 4.19
C ALA A 95 12.19 17.23 3.73
N VAL A 96 12.67 16.13 4.32
CA VAL A 96 14.01 15.60 4.01
C VAL A 96 14.07 14.89 2.65
N SER A 97 12.95 14.29 2.24
CA SER A 97 12.85 13.57 0.96
C SER A 97 12.51 14.47 -0.22
N ARG A 98 12.04 15.70 0.03
CA ARG A 98 11.44 16.58 -0.98
C ARG A 98 10.35 15.86 -1.79
N ASN A 99 9.71 14.86 -1.18
CA ASN A 99 8.64 14.07 -1.77
C ASN A 99 7.39 14.18 -0.90
N VAL A 100 6.33 14.71 -1.49
CA VAL A 100 5.03 14.89 -0.86
C VAL A 100 4.39 13.58 -0.42
N LEU A 101 4.75 12.48 -1.08
CA LEU A 101 4.21 11.16 -0.84
C LEU A 101 5.02 10.33 0.15
N ALA A 102 6.09 10.91 0.72
CA ALA A 102 6.82 10.23 1.77
C ALA A 102 5.95 10.15 3.04
N SER A 103 5.67 8.92 3.48
CA SER A 103 5.01 8.63 4.75
C SER A 103 5.88 7.66 5.56
N PRO A 104 5.69 7.57 6.89
CA PRO A 104 6.37 6.58 7.71
C PRO A 104 6.14 5.13 7.26
N ASP A 105 5.00 4.84 6.62
CA ASP A 105 4.66 3.52 6.06
C ASP A 105 5.67 3.09 4.98
N THR A 106 6.30 4.06 4.30
CA THR A 106 7.34 3.80 3.29
C THR A 106 8.66 3.30 3.88
N LEU A 107 8.78 3.17 5.21
CA LEU A 107 9.95 2.61 5.89
C LEU A 107 9.71 1.19 6.44
N ALA A 108 8.58 0.57 6.08
CA ALA A 108 8.20 -0.78 6.50
C ALA A 108 8.10 -0.96 8.03
N VAL A 109 7.96 0.12 8.81
CA VAL A 109 7.85 0.08 10.27
C VAL A 109 6.64 -0.77 10.68
N ASN A 110 5.46 -0.48 10.12
CA ASN A 110 4.23 -1.20 10.45
C ASN A 110 4.36 -2.70 10.15
N ALA A 111 4.89 -3.05 8.97
CA ALA A 111 5.06 -4.45 8.56
C ALA A 111 6.12 -5.18 9.40
N GLY A 112 7.18 -4.48 9.84
CA GLY A 112 8.17 -5.01 10.79
C GLY A 112 7.58 -5.31 12.16
N SER A 113 6.81 -4.37 12.71
CA SER A 113 6.09 -4.55 13.97
C SER A 113 5.09 -5.72 13.87
N TYR A 114 4.34 -5.78 12.77
CA TYR A 114 3.35 -6.81 12.51
C TYR A 114 3.95 -8.21 12.41
N LEU A 115 5.04 -8.37 11.65
CA LEU A 115 5.75 -9.65 11.57
C LEU A 115 6.35 -10.06 12.92
N ALA A 116 6.93 -9.13 13.68
CA ALA A 116 7.51 -9.44 14.98
C ALA A 116 6.45 -9.96 15.95
N LEU A 117 5.27 -9.34 15.99
CA LEU A 117 4.14 -9.83 16.77
C LEU A 117 3.63 -11.19 16.25
N GLY A 118 3.55 -11.37 14.93
CA GLY A 118 3.14 -12.64 14.33
C GLY A 118 4.08 -13.80 14.68
N LEU A 119 5.39 -13.58 14.63
CA LEU A 119 6.38 -14.58 15.00
C LEU A 119 6.25 -14.99 16.47
N VAL A 120 6.02 -14.02 17.37
CA VAL A 120 5.78 -14.33 18.79
C VAL A 120 4.46 -15.06 18.98
N ALA A 121 3.38 -14.59 18.34
CA ALA A 121 2.05 -15.19 18.47
C ALA A 121 2.07 -16.69 18.12
N VAL A 122 2.75 -17.06 17.02
CA VAL A 122 2.86 -18.46 16.56
C VAL A 122 3.56 -19.37 17.57
N THR A 123 4.44 -18.85 18.44
CA THR A 123 5.07 -19.66 19.50
C THR A 123 4.10 -20.13 20.58
N GLY A 124 2.90 -19.52 20.67
CA GLY A 124 1.93 -19.77 21.73
C GLY A 124 2.32 -19.18 23.09
N VAL A 125 3.43 -18.43 23.17
CA VAL A 125 3.87 -17.79 24.41
C VAL A 125 3.05 -16.53 24.68
N SER A 126 2.34 -16.50 25.80
CA SER A 126 1.68 -15.30 26.29
C SER A 126 2.70 -14.35 26.92
N LEU A 127 2.87 -13.18 26.31
CA LEU A 127 3.75 -12.13 26.81
C LEU A 127 2.98 -11.09 27.64
N PRO A 128 3.58 -10.53 28.71
CA PRO A 128 3.06 -9.34 29.36
C PRO A 128 2.91 -8.18 28.35
N LEU A 129 1.88 -7.34 28.54
CA LEU A 129 1.53 -6.24 27.62
C LEU A 129 2.74 -5.36 27.25
N PHE A 130 3.57 -5.00 28.24
CA PHE A 130 4.78 -4.19 28.01
C PHE A 130 5.78 -4.88 27.08
N VAL A 131 5.98 -6.19 27.24
CA VAL A 131 6.90 -6.96 26.39
C VAL A 131 6.32 -7.07 24.98
N HIS A 132 4.99 -7.22 24.86
CA HIS A 132 4.30 -7.22 23.56
C HIS A 132 4.52 -5.90 22.80
N SER A 133 4.34 -4.75 23.47
CA SER A 133 4.65 -3.42 22.89
C SER A 133 6.12 -3.27 22.54
N GLY A 134 7.04 -3.77 23.37
CA GLY A 134 8.49 -3.76 23.10
C GLY A 134 8.88 -4.56 21.85
N VAL A 135 8.27 -5.74 21.65
CA VAL A 135 8.49 -6.58 20.45
C VAL A 135 8.05 -5.85 19.19
N ALA A 136 6.85 -5.27 19.19
CA ALA A 136 6.36 -4.47 18.07
C ALA A 136 7.30 -3.30 17.76
N PHE A 137 7.78 -2.59 18.79
CA PHE A 137 8.70 -1.46 18.66
C PHE A 137 10.01 -1.85 17.98
N VAL A 138 10.67 -2.90 18.50
CA VAL A 138 11.95 -3.40 17.98
C VAL A 138 11.79 -3.94 16.56
N GLY A 139 10.71 -4.68 16.28
CA GLY A 139 10.41 -5.19 14.94
C GLY A 139 10.28 -4.07 13.90
N GLY A 140 9.60 -2.98 14.25
CA GLY A 140 9.44 -1.82 13.37
C GLY A 140 10.76 -1.08 13.12
N LEU A 141 11.57 -0.88 14.16
CA LEU A 141 12.91 -0.28 14.03
C LEU A 141 13.86 -1.15 13.19
N ALA A 142 13.81 -2.48 13.37
CA ALA A 142 14.63 -3.42 12.61
C ALA A 142 14.29 -3.39 11.11
N ALA A 143 12.99 -3.39 10.76
CA ALA A 143 12.56 -3.27 9.36
C ALA A 143 13.04 -1.96 8.73
N ALA A 144 12.88 -0.83 9.44
CA ALA A 144 13.37 0.46 8.96
C ALA A 144 14.89 0.51 8.79
N ALA A 145 15.65 -0.13 9.69
CA ALA A 145 17.10 -0.25 9.56
C ALA A 145 17.50 -1.04 8.30
N VAL A 146 16.78 -2.14 7.99
CA VAL A 146 16.95 -2.89 6.75
C VAL A 146 16.68 -2.01 5.53
N VAL A 147 15.57 -1.28 5.50
CA VAL A 147 15.24 -0.35 4.40
C VAL A 147 16.35 0.69 4.20
N LEU A 148 16.85 1.29 5.29
CA LEU A 148 17.93 2.28 5.26
C LEU A 148 19.24 1.70 4.74
N GLY A 149 19.61 0.49 5.19
CA GLY A 149 20.81 -0.21 4.74
C GLY A 149 20.78 -0.54 3.25
N LEU A 150 19.65 -1.07 2.78
CA LEU A 150 19.45 -1.48 1.38
C LEU A 150 19.42 -0.29 0.43
N SER A 151 18.70 0.77 0.81
CA SER A 151 18.59 2.01 0.03
C SER A 151 19.93 2.71 -0.13
N GLY A 152 20.85 2.50 0.83
CA GLY A 152 22.12 3.21 0.93
C GLY A 152 21.92 4.51 1.70
N LEU A 153 22.68 4.67 2.78
CA LEU A 153 22.66 5.86 3.62
C LEU A 153 22.89 7.11 2.75
N GLY A 154 21.85 7.90 2.46
CA GLY A 154 21.95 9.10 1.62
C GLY A 154 21.55 8.96 0.14
N ALA A 155 21.03 7.81 -0.30
CA ALA A 155 20.54 7.65 -1.67
C ALA A 155 19.25 8.46 -1.94
N GLY A 156 18.90 8.58 -3.22
CA GLY A 156 17.71 9.26 -3.70
C GLY A 156 16.42 8.66 -3.14
N THR A 157 15.41 9.50 -2.99
CA THR A 157 14.19 9.23 -2.22
C THR A 157 13.31 8.18 -2.87
N VAL A 158 13.39 8.03 -4.19
CA VAL A 158 12.74 6.95 -4.94
C VAL A 158 13.22 5.56 -4.52
N ARG A 159 14.54 5.37 -4.28
CA ARG A 159 15.07 4.08 -3.82
C ARG A 159 14.60 3.72 -2.42
N LEU A 160 14.52 4.72 -1.55
CA LEU A 160 14.02 4.53 -0.18
C LEU A 160 12.57 4.03 -0.19
N VAL A 161 11.70 4.71 -0.96
CA VAL A 161 10.31 4.31 -1.11
C VAL A 161 10.20 2.92 -1.74
N LEU A 162 11.01 2.62 -2.77
CA LEU A 162 11.01 1.31 -3.42
C LEU A 162 11.46 0.16 -2.52
N ALA A 163 12.55 0.36 -1.77
CA ALA A 163 13.04 -0.64 -0.84
C ALA A 163 12.01 -0.88 0.27
N GLY A 164 11.44 0.19 0.80
CA GLY A 164 10.45 0.11 1.85
C GLY A 164 9.14 -0.52 1.41
N SER A 165 8.54 -0.11 0.29
CA SER A 165 7.31 -0.72 -0.21
C SER A 165 7.49 -2.21 -0.54
N SER A 166 8.64 -2.59 -1.11
CA SER A 166 8.96 -3.99 -1.39
C SER A 166 9.11 -4.79 -0.09
N LEU A 167 9.84 -4.26 0.89
CA LEU A 167 10.00 -4.93 2.18
C LEU A 167 8.64 -5.07 2.90
N THR A 168 7.82 -4.03 2.90
CA THR A 168 6.45 -4.07 3.45
C THR A 168 5.65 -5.23 2.85
N LEU A 169 5.61 -5.35 1.52
CA LEU A 169 4.89 -6.43 0.85
C LEU A 169 5.39 -7.82 1.26
N GLY A 170 6.70 -8.02 1.33
CA GLY A 170 7.29 -9.30 1.75
C GLY A 170 6.99 -9.65 3.21
N LEU A 171 7.16 -8.69 4.14
CA LEU A 171 6.89 -8.92 5.57
C LEU A 171 5.40 -9.15 5.84
N THR A 172 4.52 -8.41 5.18
CA THR A 172 3.07 -8.61 5.27
C THR A 172 2.68 -9.98 4.73
N ALA A 173 3.21 -10.41 3.59
CA ALA A 173 2.91 -11.71 3.01
C ALA A 173 3.34 -12.88 3.92
N VAL A 174 4.49 -12.77 4.59
CA VAL A 174 4.89 -13.76 5.60
C VAL A 174 3.89 -13.78 6.75
N THR A 175 3.50 -12.61 7.26
CA THR A 175 2.59 -12.51 8.41
C THR A 175 1.18 -13.02 8.09
N GLU A 176 0.66 -12.73 6.90
CA GLU A 176 -0.61 -13.30 6.41
C GLU A 176 -0.52 -14.82 6.23
N GLY A 177 0.64 -15.34 5.83
CA GLY A 177 0.90 -16.78 5.85
C GLY A 177 0.81 -17.37 7.26
N LEU A 178 1.36 -16.69 8.28
CA LEU A 178 1.24 -17.11 9.67
C LEU A 178 -0.22 -17.08 10.16
N LEU A 179 -1.00 -16.05 9.80
CA LEU A 179 -2.43 -15.97 10.12
C LEU A 179 -3.21 -17.17 9.59
N LEU A 180 -2.93 -17.59 8.35
CA LEU A 180 -3.64 -18.71 7.71
C LEU A 180 -3.20 -20.07 8.24
N LEU A 181 -1.93 -20.24 8.60
CA LEU A 181 -1.38 -21.50 9.09
C LEU A 181 -1.66 -21.73 10.60
N PHE A 182 -1.77 -20.65 11.37
CA PHE A 182 -1.92 -20.69 12.83
C PHE A 182 -3.07 -19.77 13.30
N PRO A 183 -4.31 -20.00 12.85
CA PRO A 183 -5.44 -19.09 13.11
C PRO A 183 -5.76 -18.94 14.60
N GLU A 184 -5.59 -20.02 15.38
CA GLU A 184 -5.84 -20.01 16.82
C GLU A 184 -4.76 -19.21 17.58
N GLN A 185 -3.48 -19.43 17.27
CA GLN A 185 -2.37 -18.74 17.92
C GLN A 185 -2.29 -17.25 17.55
N THR A 186 -2.76 -16.91 16.36
CA THR A 186 -2.72 -15.54 15.83
C THR A 186 -4.07 -14.81 15.96
N HIS A 187 -4.97 -15.32 16.79
CA HIS A 187 -6.25 -14.69 17.05
C HIS A 187 -6.07 -13.23 17.53
N GLY A 188 -6.86 -12.31 16.95
CA GLY A 188 -6.77 -10.87 17.23
C GLY A 188 -5.61 -10.12 16.55
N LEU A 189 -4.61 -10.82 16.01
CA LEU A 189 -3.47 -10.18 15.33
C LEU A 189 -3.90 -9.38 14.09
N TYR A 190 -4.87 -9.92 13.33
CA TYR A 190 -5.46 -9.18 12.21
C TYR A 190 -6.12 -7.87 12.66
N GLN A 191 -6.87 -7.88 13.78
CA GLN A 191 -7.51 -6.68 14.31
C GLN A 191 -6.48 -5.66 14.81
N TRP A 192 -5.39 -6.11 15.44
CA TRP A 192 -4.29 -5.24 15.85
C TRP A 192 -3.67 -4.49 14.65
N ASN A 193 -3.52 -5.16 13.50
CA ASN A 193 -3.01 -4.56 12.27
C ASN A 193 -3.91 -3.45 11.69
N GLN A 194 -5.19 -3.41 12.07
CA GLN A 194 -6.12 -2.37 11.65
C GLN A 194 -6.04 -1.09 12.49
N GLY A 195 -5.30 -1.13 13.61
CA GLY A 195 -5.06 0.00 14.50
C GLY A 195 -6.29 0.45 15.30
N SER A 196 -6.12 0.56 16.62
CA SER A 196 -7.13 1.06 17.54
C SER A 196 -6.52 1.96 18.61
N ILE A 197 -7.09 3.14 18.79
CA ILE A 197 -6.75 4.03 19.92
C ILE A 197 -7.42 3.61 21.23
N ALA A 198 -8.19 2.51 21.25
CA ALA A 198 -8.78 1.99 22.48
C ALA A 198 -7.66 1.61 23.48
N GLN A 199 -7.80 2.05 24.73
CA GLN A 199 -6.82 1.83 25.78
C GLN A 199 -7.52 1.36 27.07
N HIS A 200 -6.78 0.60 27.87
CA HIS A 200 -7.19 0.15 29.20
C HIS A 200 -6.29 0.79 30.25
N GLY A 201 -6.49 2.09 30.51
CA GLY A 201 -5.63 2.88 31.39
C GLY A 201 -4.54 3.70 30.68
N PHE A 202 -3.82 4.52 31.46
CA PHE A 202 -2.86 5.51 30.95
C PHE A 202 -1.44 4.98 30.72
N ASP A 203 -1.11 3.77 31.20
CA ASP A 203 0.26 3.26 31.22
C ASP A 203 0.94 3.29 29.85
N ALA A 204 0.24 2.82 28.81
CA ALA A 204 0.76 2.80 27.45
C ALA A 204 1.04 4.23 26.92
N VAL A 205 0.15 5.18 27.21
CA VAL A 205 0.32 6.59 26.81
C VAL A 205 1.51 7.22 27.55
N LEU A 206 1.61 7.00 28.86
CA LEU A 206 2.69 7.52 29.70
C LEU A 206 4.05 6.95 29.32
N HIS A 207 4.13 5.68 28.92
CA HIS A 207 5.38 5.08 28.42
C HIS A 207 5.78 5.59 27.02
N THR A 208 4.80 5.91 26.17
CA THR A 208 5.04 6.36 24.79
C THR A 208 5.41 7.85 24.73
N ALA A 209 4.85 8.67 25.63
CA ALA A 209 5.03 10.13 25.61
C ALA A 209 6.51 10.59 25.70
N PRO A 210 7.39 10.02 26.56
CA PRO A 210 8.80 10.38 26.60
C PRO A 210 9.52 10.15 25.26
N VAL A 211 9.23 9.03 24.58
CA VAL A 211 9.81 8.71 23.26
C VAL A 211 9.35 9.74 22.23
N GLY A 212 8.07 10.12 22.27
CA GLY A 212 7.51 11.19 21.45
C GLY A 212 8.18 12.55 21.67
N LEU A 213 8.44 12.90 22.93
CA LEU A 213 9.14 14.13 23.31
C LEU A 213 10.58 14.14 22.79
N VAL A 214 11.31 13.03 22.95
CA VAL A 214 12.68 12.88 22.41
C VAL A 214 12.68 13.07 20.90
N GLY A 215 11.72 12.47 20.18
CA GLY A 215 11.59 12.63 18.74
C GLY A 215 11.29 14.07 18.32
N LEU A 216 10.36 14.76 18.99
CA LEU A 216 10.05 16.17 18.75
C LEU A 216 11.27 17.06 18.98
N VAL A 217 11.93 16.94 20.14
CA VAL A 217 13.13 17.72 20.48
C VAL A 217 14.23 17.47 19.45
N GLY A 218 14.48 16.21 19.10
CA GLY A 218 15.44 15.84 18.06
C GLY A 218 15.14 16.50 16.71
N LEU A 219 13.88 16.48 16.26
CA LEU A 219 13.46 17.12 15.02
C LEU A 219 13.64 18.65 15.07
N LEU A 220 13.33 19.29 16.18
CA LEU A 220 13.51 20.75 16.36
C LEU A 220 14.99 21.17 16.35
N LEU A 221 15.87 20.32 16.91
CA LEU A 221 17.32 20.54 16.90
C LEU A 221 17.89 20.48 15.47
N VAL A 222 17.45 19.52 14.65
CA VAL A 222 17.91 19.39 13.26
C VAL A 222 17.15 20.25 12.25
N ALA A 223 16.04 20.88 12.64
CA ALA A 223 15.14 21.61 11.73
C ALA A 223 15.83 22.66 10.86
N ARG A 224 16.83 23.40 11.37
CA ARG A 224 17.60 24.37 10.56
C ARG A 224 18.40 23.69 9.45
N ARG A 225 18.96 22.51 9.73
CA ARG A 225 19.70 21.71 8.74
C ARG A 225 18.75 21.17 7.68
N VAL A 226 17.53 20.80 8.07
CA VAL A 226 16.46 20.37 7.14
C VAL A 226 16.00 21.51 6.25
N ASP A 227 15.81 22.71 6.81
CA ASP A 227 15.46 23.90 6.02
C ASP A 227 16.52 24.20 4.95
N ALA A 228 17.80 24.00 5.24
CA ALA A 228 18.88 24.15 4.26
C ALA A 228 18.81 23.10 3.14
N LEU A 229 18.37 21.86 3.43
CA LEU A 229 18.18 20.81 2.41
C LEU A 229 17.11 21.18 1.38
N ALA A 230 16.15 22.03 1.74
CA ALA A 230 15.12 22.51 0.80
C ALA A 230 15.71 23.33 -0.36
N LEU A 231 16.89 23.95 -0.16
CA LEU A 231 17.62 24.70 -1.20
C LEU A 231 18.36 23.78 -2.20
N GLY A 232 18.45 22.48 -1.90
CA GLY A 232 19.17 21.49 -2.69
C GLY A 232 20.45 20.99 -2.01
N ASP A 233 20.85 19.78 -2.38
CA ASP A 233 21.95 19.06 -1.70
C ASP A 233 23.31 19.76 -1.85
N GLU A 234 23.56 20.45 -2.97
CA GLU A 234 24.79 21.24 -3.19
C GLU A 234 24.81 22.52 -2.35
N ALA A 235 23.71 23.28 -2.36
CA ALA A 235 23.58 24.50 -1.57
C ALA A 235 23.68 24.22 -0.06
N ALA A 236 23.05 23.15 0.41
CA ALA A 236 23.15 22.72 1.80
C ALA A 236 24.58 22.32 2.20
N ARG A 237 25.33 21.65 1.30
CA ARG A 237 26.75 21.34 1.51
C ARG A 237 27.60 22.60 1.57
N GLY A 238 27.35 23.58 0.69
CA GLY A 238 28.01 24.89 0.73
C GLY A 238 27.76 25.66 2.03
N LEU A 239 26.61 25.46 2.68
CA LEU A 239 26.29 26.02 4.00
C LEU A 239 26.86 25.20 5.17
N GLY A 240 27.70 24.19 4.91
CA GLY A 240 28.34 23.35 5.93
C GLY A 240 27.42 22.29 6.55
N VAL A 241 26.25 22.02 5.95
CA VAL A 241 25.33 21.00 6.48
C VAL A 241 25.78 19.60 6.06
N PRO A 242 25.96 18.65 7.00
CA PRO A 242 26.26 17.27 6.65
C PRO A 242 24.99 16.61 6.11
N VAL A 243 24.77 16.68 4.79
CA VAL A 243 23.53 16.23 4.12
C VAL A 243 23.19 14.79 4.46
N ARG A 244 24.16 13.88 4.32
CA ARG A 244 23.98 12.45 4.58
C ARG A 244 23.62 12.18 6.04
N GLY A 245 24.39 12.73 6.98
CA GLY A 245 24.14 12.58 8.42
C GLY A 245 22.78 13.16 8.82
N THR A 246 22.45 14.36 8.34
CA THR A 246 21.15 15.01 8.60
C THR A 246 20.00 14.16 8.09
N ARG A 247 20.10 13.58 6.88
CA ARG A 247 19.06 12.71 6.33
C ARG A 247 18.86 11.46 7.18
N ILE A 248 19.94 10.81 7.58
CA ILE A 248 19.88 9.63 8.47
C ILE A 248 19.22 10.00 9.80
N THR A 249 19.68 11.07 10.46
CA THR A 249 19.13 11.49 11.76
C THR A 249 17.63 11.77 11.67
N VAL A 250 17.18 12.50 10.65
CA VAL A 250 15.76 12.81 10.46
C VAL A 250 14.94 11.54 10.20
N VAL A 251 15.44 10.63 9.35
CA VAL A 251 14.73 9.37 9.09
C VAL A 251 14.65 8.53 10.36
N VAL A 252 15.74 8.38 11.12
CA VAL A 252 15.75 7.64 12.39
C VAL A 252 14.78 8.24 13.41
N LEU A 253 14.74 9.57 13.56
CA LEU A 253 13.79 10.24 14.45
C LEU A 253 12.33 10.05 13.99
N ALA A 254 12.06 10.15 12.69
CA ALA A 254 10.73 9.89 12.15
C ALA A 254 10.31 8.43 12.31
N THR A 255 11.23 7.48 12.12
CA THR A 255 11.03 6.06 12.40
C THR A 255 10.73 5.82 13.87
N LEU A 256 11.48 6.45 14.78
CA LEU A 256 11.25 6.36 16.23
C LEU A 256 9.84 6.82 16.61
N LEU A 257 9.42 7.98 16.10
CA LEU A 257 8.07 8.52 16.30
C LEU A 257 6.99 7.59 15.74
N SER A 258 7.22 7.04 14.55
CA SER A 258 6.29 6.09 13.92
C SER A 258 6.19 4.78 14.69
N ALA A 259 7.32 4.21 15.12
CA ALA A 259 7.33 2.98 15.90
C ALA A 259 6.61 3.17 17.23
N ALA A 260 6.84 4.30 17.91
CA ALA A 260 6.14 4.66 19.15
C ALA A 260 4.61 4.79 18.95
N ALA A 261 4.19 5.38 17.83
CA ALA A 261 2.77 5.47 17.48
C ALA A 261 2.14 4.09 17.24
N VAL A 262 2.82 3.25 16.44
CA VAL A 262 2.37 1.89 16.09
C VAL A 262 2.31 0.98 17.32
N THR A 263 3.21 1.15 18.28
CA THR A 263 3.19 0.33 19.51
C THR A 263 2.05 0.69 20.45
N LEU A 264 1.61 1.94 20.41
CA LEU A 264 0.53 2.44 21.26
C LEU A 264 -0.85 2.06 20.72
N ALA A 265 -1.06 2.22 19.42
CA ALA A 265 -2.39 2.07 18.82
C ALA A 265 -2.44 1.14 17.60
N GLY A 266 -1.38 0.40 17.30
CA GLY A 266 -1.26 -0.33 16.05
C GLY A 266 -1.08 0.60 14.82
N PRO A 267 -1.05 0.05 13.60
CA PRO A 267 -0.89 0.83 12.39
C PRO A 267 -2.09 1.77 12.14
N ILE A 268 -1.86 3.09 12.19
CA ILE A 268 -2.86 4.09 11.77
C ILE A 268 -2.40 4.73 10.46
N GLY A 269 -3.01 4.30 9.36
CA GLY A 269 -2.65 4.73 8.01
C GLY A 269 -2.95 6.22 7.74
N PHE A 270 -2.30 6.76 6.70
CA PHE A 270 -2.55 8.09 6.11
C PHE A 270 -2.25 9.32 6.94
N VAL A 271 -2.15 9.23 8.27
CA VAL A 271 -1.92 10.41 9.12
C VAL A 271 -0.63 11.15 8.74
N GLY A 272 0.47 10.41 8.58
CA GLY A 272 1.76 11.00 8.17
C GLY A 272 1.77 11.55 6.73
N LEU A 273 0.84 11.14 5.87
CA LEU A 273 0.70 11.69 4.52
C LEU A 273 -0.20 12.94 4.50
N CYS A 274 -1.36 12.81 5.14
CA CYS A 274 -2.46 13.78 5.10
C CYS A 274 -2.23 14.98 5.99
N ALA A 275 -1.66 14.81 7.19
CA ALA A 275 -1.49 15.91 8.12
C ALA A 275 -0.56 17.02 7.57
N PRO A 276 0.64 16.72 7.03
CA PRO A 276 1.46 17.74 6.36
C PRO A 276 0.79 18.34 5.13
N ALA A 277 -0.04 17.56 4.43
CA ALA A 277 -0.76 18.00 3.25
C ALA A 277 -1.88 19.01 3.58
N LEU A 278 -2.56 18.86 4.73
CA LEU A 278 -3.52 19.83 5.27
C LEU A 278 -2.84 21.14 5.71
N VAL A 279 -1.62 21.08 6.24
CA VAL A 279 -0.85 22.26 6.66
C VAL A 279 -0.34 23.07 5.46
N ARG A 280 -0.06 22.41 4.32
CA ARG A 280 0.62 23.04 3.18
C ARG A 280 -0.13 24.23 2.54
N PRO A 281 -1.45 24.19 2.27
CA PRO A 281 -2.20 25.36 1.81
C PRO A 281 -2.11 26.55 2.76
N VAL A 282 -2.12 26.28 4.07
CA VAL A 282 -1.98 27.29 5.12
C VAL A 282 -0.58 27.88 5.10
N ALA A 283 0.46 27.05 4.94
CA ALA A 283 1.86 27.50 4.84
C ALA A 283 2.13 28.37 3.60
N ARG A 284 1.38 28.19 2.51
CA ARG A 284 1.46 29.07 1.32
C ARG A 284 0.95 30.49 1.62
N ARG A 285 -0.03 30.62 2.52
CA ARG A 285 -0.59 31.90 2.95
C ARG A 285 0.22 32.51 4.11
N LEU A 286 0.71 31.66 5.01
CA LEU A 286 1.41 32.04 6.24
C LEU A 286 2.85 31.54 6.18
N ARG A 287 3.78 32.43 5.80
CA ARG A 287 5.22 32.10 5.67
C ARG A 287 5.88 31.59 6.96
N ALA A 288 5.25 31.78 8.13
CA ALA A 288 5.75 31.21 9.37
C ALA A 288 5.84 29.67 9.33
N PHE A 289 4.92 29.01 8.61
CA PHE A 289 4.85 27.54 8.52
C PHE A 289 5.70 26.97 7.37
N THR A 290 6.49 27.77 6.66
CA THR A 290 7.45 27.22 5.68
C THR A 290 8.71 26.68 6.36
N ARG A 291 9.01 27.12 7.59
CA ARG A 291 10.15 26.64 8.38
C ARG A 291 9.80 25.34 9.07
N THR A 292 10.70 24.36 8.99
CA THR A 292 10.54 23.01 9.59
C THR A 292 10.24 23.08 11.09
N ARG A 293 10.84 24.05 11.80
CA ARG A 293 10.59 24.25 13.25
C ARG A 293 9.13 24.53 13.60
N ALA A 294 8.39 25.21 12.72
CA ALA A 294 6.99 25.54 12.95
C ALA A 294 6.06 24.54 12.25
N SER A 295 6.44 24.03 11.08
CA SER A 295 5.60 23.09 10.32
C SER A 295 5.47 21.72 11.00
N VAL A 296 6.53 21.22 11.66
CA VAL A 296 6.53 19.89 12.30
C VAL A 296 5.50 19.83 13.45
N PRO A 297 5.52 20.72 14.46
CA PRO A 297 4.51 20.69 15.52
C PRO A 297 3.08 20.91 15.01
N VAL A 298 2.89 21.82 14.03
CA VAL A 298 1.58 22.10 13.45
C VAL A 298 1.05 20.90 12.65
N ALA A 299 1.92 20.18 11.95
CA ALA A 299 1.56 18.91 11.31
C ALA A 299 1.21 17.84 12.36
N GLY A 300 1.87 17.82 13.51
CA GLY A 300 1.47 17.00 14.64
C GLY A 300 0.04 17.31 15.11
N LEU A 301 -0.28 18.58 15.33
CA LEU A 301 -1.65 19.00 15.71
C LEU A 301 -2.69 18.63 14.64
N ALA A 302 -2.37 18.85 13.37
CA ALA A 302 -3.24 18.45 12.26
C ALA A 302 -3.44 16.91 12.21
N GLY A 303 -2.41 16.14 12.57
CA GLY A 303 -2.49 14.69 12.69
C GLY A 303 -3.41 14.26 13.85
N ALA A 304 -3.33 14.93 15.00
CA ALA A 304 -4.23 14.70 16.13
C ALA A 304 -5.69 14.98 15.76
N VAL A 305 -5.95 16.10 15.06
CA VAL A 305 -7.28 16.42 14.51
C VAL A 305 -7.76 15.32 13.55
N LEU A 306 -6.89 14.79 12.70
CA LEU A 306 -7.28 13.75 11.75
C LEU A 306 -7.64 12.43 12.45
N VAL A 307 -6.86 12.01 13.44
CA VAL A 307 -7.09 10.76 14.18
C VAL A 307 -8.37 10.85 15.01
N LEU A 308 -8.46 11.83 15.91
CA LEU A 308 -9.65 12.04 16.74
C LEU A 308 -10.88 12.38 15.91
N GLY A 309 -10.72 13.26 14.91
CA GLY A 309 -11.83 13.66 14.05
C GLY A 309 -12.42 12.49 13.28
N SER A 310 -11.59 11.57 12.78
CA SER A 310 -12.09 10.38 12.07
C SER A 310 -12.87 9.45 12.99
N ASP A 311 -12.39 9.24 14.22
CA ASP A 311 -13.05 8.36 15.19
C ASP A 311 -14.34 9.00 15.76
N VAL A 312 -14.32 10.29 16.12
CA VAL A 312 -15.50 11.02 16.61
C VAL A 312 -16.60 11.08 15.55
N VAL A 313 -16.23 11.32 14.28
CA VAL A 313 -17.19 11.32 13.17
C VAL A 313 -17.78 9.93 12.96
N LEU A 314 -16.94 8.88 12.95
CA LEU A 314 -17.43 7.50 12.83
C LEU A 314 -18.47 7.19 13.93
N ARG A 315 -18.14 7.49 15.18
CA ARG A 315 -18.99 7.23 16.35
C ARG A 315 -20.25 8.09 16.41
N ALA A 316 -20.31 9.19 15.68
CA ALA A 316 -21.51 9.99 15.55
C ALA A 316 -22.54 9.38 14.58
N PHE A 317 -22.10 8.59 13.59
CA PHE A 317 -22.96 8.01 12.55
C PHE A 317 -23.20 6.50 12.70
N VAL A 318 -22.40 5.82 13.53
CA VAL A 318 -22.49 4.38 13.76
C VAL A 318 -23.01 4.12 15.18
N PRO A 319 -23.97 3.20 15.37
CA PRO A 319 -24.43 2.78 16.69
C PRO A 319 -23.26 2.43 17.64
N ALA A 320 -23.38 2.78 18.91
CA ALA A 320 -22.26 2.73 19.86
C ALA A 320 -21.70 1.31 20.07
N ASP A 321 -22.55 0.30 20.01
CA ASP A 321 -22.22 -1.13 20.08
C ASP A 321 -21.34 -1.57 18.90
N VAL A 322 -21.73 -1.17 17.68
CA VAL A 322 -20.95 -1.47 16.46
C VAL A 322 -19.68 -0.62 16.41
N ALA A 323 -19.73 0.64 16.84
CA ALA A 323 -18.60 1.57 16.78
C ALA A 323 -17.43 1.16 17.69
N VAL A 324 -17.67 0.37 18.74
CA VAL A 324 -16.60 -0.22 19.56
C VAL A 324 -15.82 -1.29 18.79
N ALA A 325 -16.49 -2.05 17.92
CA ALA A 325 -15.85 -3.08 17.10
C ALA A 325 -15.04 -2.50 15.94
N VAL A 326 -15.34 -1.26 15.49
CA VAL A 326 -14.65 -0.64 14.36
C VAL A 326 -13.29 -0.06 14.79
N PRO A 327 -12.16 -0.56 14.23
CA PRO A 327 -10.85 -0.03 14.54
C PRO A 327 -10.68 1.39 13.98
N THR A 328 -10.05 2.27 14.75
CA THR A 328 -9.87 3.68 14.37
C THR A 328 -8.99 3.85 13.13
N GLY A 329 -8.04 2.94 12.91
CA GLY A 329 -7.19 2.98 11.71
C GLY A 329 -7.97 2.77 10.40
N VAL A 330 -9.09 2.04 10.46
CA VAL A 330 -10.01 1.89 9.32
C VAL A 330 -10.69 3.22 9.00
N ALA A 331 -11.24 3.90 10.02
CA ALA A 331 -11.89 5.20 9.85
C ALA A 331 -10.92 6.26 9.31
N THR A 332 -9.70 6.33 9.87
CA THR A 332 -8.68 7.27 9.39
C THR A 332 -8.22 6.95 7.97
N SER A 333 -8.18 5.67 7.58
CA SER A 333 -7.80 5.27 6.21
C SER A 333 -8.87 5.66 5.19
N ILE A 334 -10.16 5.55 5.53
CA ILE A 334 -11.26 6.03 4.69
C ILE A 334 -11.17 7.56 4.53
N ALA A 335 -11.02 8.30 5.63
CA ALA A 335 -10.86 9.75 5.60
C ALA A 335 -9.62 10.18 4.78
N GLY A 336 -8.50 9.49 4.99
CA GLY A 336 -7.24 9.70 4.27
C GLY A 336 -7.35 9.44 2.77
N ALA A 337 -8.03 8.36 2.38
CA ALA A 337 -8.30 8.02 0.98
C ALA A 337 -9.12 9.11 0.28
N VAL A 338 -10.21 9.57 0.90
CA VAL A 338 -11.05 10.66 0.38
C VAL A 338 -10.23 11.95 0.25
N LEU A 339 -9.48 12.31 1.29
CA LEU A 339 -8.65 13.51 1.28
C LEU A 339 -7.59 13.44 0.18
N LEU A 340 -6.92 12.29 0.00
CA LEU A 340 -5.93 12.10 -1.04
C LEU A 340 -6.53 12.27 -2.44
N ILE A 341 -7.70 11.67 -2.70
CA ILE A 341 -8.42 11.82 -3.97
C ILE A 341 -8.77 13.30 -4.20
N VAL A 342 -9.32 13.99 -3.20
CA VAL A 342 -9.64 15.42 -3.28
C VAL A 342 -8.39 16.24 -3.57
N MET A 343 -7.26 15.95 -2.92
CA MET A 343 -6.01 16.65 -3.18
C MET A 343 -5.47 16.36 -4.58
N ALA A 344 -5.54 15.12 -5.04
CA ALA A 344 -5.15 14.71 -6.39
C ALA A 344 -5.92 15.50 -7.47
N THR A 345 -7.18 15.85 -7.21
CA THR A 345 -7.94 16.70 -8.15
C THR A 345 -7.39 18.13 -8.27
N ARG A 346 -6.65 18.61 -7.28
CA ARG A 346 -6.11 19.99 -7.22
C ARG A 346 -4.63 20.07 -7.60
N VAL A 347 -3.93 18.95 -7.73
CA VAL A 347 -2.53 18.93 -8.16
C VAL A 347 -2.48 19.31 -9.64
N LYS A 348 -1.74 20.37 -9.97
CA LYS A 348 -1.34 20.66 -11.35
C LYS A 348 -0.17 19.76 -11.68
N ASP A 349 -0.23 19.04 -12.79
CA ASP A 349 0.91 18.28 -13.31
C ASP A 349 2.08 19.24 -13.52
N THR A 350 3.02 19.20 -12.58
CA THR A 350 4.34 19.77 -12.77
C THR A 350 5.14 18.61 -13.34
N ALA A 351 5.02 18.38 -14.65
CA ALA A 351 5.84 17.41 -15.36
C ALA A 351 7.29 17.90 -15.28
N GLY A 352 7.96 17.64 -14.16
CA GLY A 352 9.41 17.62 -14.14
C GLY A 352 9.81 16.46 -15.03
N ALA A 353 10.59 16.74 -16.08
CA ALA A 353 11.19 15.71 -16.92
C ALA A 353 11.85 14.69 -15.99
N THR A 354 11.23 13.51 -15.84
CA THR A 354 11.89 12.39 -15.18
C THR A 354 13.14 12.12 -16.01
N ALA A 355 14.29 11.96 -15.33
CA ALA A 355 15.53 11.62 -16.00
C ALA A 355 15.24 10.46 -16.95
N THR A 356 15.49 10.66 -18.24
CA THR A 356 15.27 9.64 -19.26
C THR A 356 16.09 8.42 -18.85
N ASP A 357 15.37 7.36 -18.47
CA ASP A 357 16.01 6.13 -18.04
C ASP A 357 16.90 5.65 -19.20
N ARG A 358 18.23 5.71 -19.01
CA ARG A 358 19.24 5.38 -20.02
C ARG A 358 19.31 3.87 -20.22
N LEU A 359 18.20 3.27 -20.65
CA LEU A 359 18.12 1.85 -20.93
C LEU A 359 18.81 1.57 -22.27
N ARG A 360 19.83 0.70 -22.22
CA ARG A 360 20.64 0.29 -23.37
C ARG A 360 19.79 -0.43 -24.42
N ILE A 361 20.02 -0.13 -25.69
CA ILE A 361 19.48 -0.93 -26.80
C ILE A 361 20.13 -2.31 -26.72
N ARG A 362 19.33 -3.35 -26.45
CA ARG A 362 19.80 -4.74 -26.41
C ARG A 362 19.82 -5.34 -27.82
N SER A 363 20.79 -6.21 -28.10
CA SER A 363 20.89 -6.89 -29.39
C SER A 363 19.74 -7.89 -29.60
N ARG A 364 19.49 -8.27 -30.86
CA ARG A 364 18.47 -9.29 -31.19
C ARG A 364 18.82 -10.66 -30.59
N ALA A 365 20.11 -11.00 -30.54
CA ALA A 365 20.59 -12.23 -29.93
C ALA A 365 20.17 -12.34 -28.45
N VAL A 366 20.39 -11.28 -27.66
CA VAL A 366 19.99 -11.24 -26.23
C VAL A 366 18.49 -11.45 -26.06
N PHE A 367 17.67 -10.86 -26.93
CA PHE A 367 16.22 -11.06 -26.90
C PHE A 367 15.85 -12.53 -27.18
N LEU A 368 16.41 -13.13 -28.23
CA LEU A 368 16.13 -14.50 -28.61
C LEU A 368 16.60 -15.49 -27.55
N THR A 369 17.81 -15.33 -26.99
CA THR A 369 18.33 -16.19 -25.93
C THR A 369 17.50 -16.05 -24.66
N THR A 370 17.14 -14.82 -24.25
CA THR A 370 16.28 -14.60 -23.07
C THR A 370 14.92 -15.26 -23.26
N THR A 371 14.32 -15.12 -24.44
CA THR A 371 13.01 -15.72 -24.74
C THR A 371 13.11 -17.25 -24.75
N ALA A 372 14.14 -17.83 -25.38
CA ALA A 372 14.36 -19.27 -25.40
C ALA A 372 14.55 -19.84 -23.98
N VAL A 373 15.38 -19.20 -23.15
CA VAL A 373 15.58 -19.60 -21.75
C VAL A 373 14.27 -19.53 -20.97
N LEU A 374 13.47 -18.48 -21.15
CA LEU A 374 12.18 -18.36 -20.46
C LEU A 374 11.14 -19.37 -20.94
N VAL A 375 11.13 -19.73 -22.23
CA VAL A 375 10.26 -20.79 -22.75
C VAL A 375 10.65 -22.15 -22.16
N VAL A 376 11.96 -22.45 -22.09
CA VAL A 376 12.46 -23.67 -21.44
C VAL A 376 12.12 -23.66 -19.94
N ALA A 377 12.31 -22.54 -19.25
CA ALA A 377 11.95 -22.40 -17.85
C ALA A 377 10.43 -22.57 -17.63
N LEU A 378 9.60 -21.99 -18.50
CA LEU A 378 8.14 -22.16 -18.44
C LEU A 378 7.73 -23.62 -18.62
N ALA A 379 8.28 -24.31 -19.61
CA ALA A 379 8.02 -25.73 -19.83
C ALA A 379 8.49 -26.59 -18.63
N GLY A 380 9.69 -26.30 -18.09
CA GLY A 380 10.22 -26.98 -16.92
C GLY A 380 9.39 -26.76 -15.66
N VAL A 381 8.96 -25.52 -15.40
CA VAL A 381 8.12 -25.19 -14.23
C VAL A 381 6.71 -25.76 -14.41
N ALA A 382 6.10 -25.68 -15.60
CA ALA A 382 4.77 -26.23 -15.85
C ALA A 382 4.75 -27.76 -15.70
N THR A 383 5.76 -28.46 -16.22
CA THR A 383 5.90 -29.91 -16.04
C THR A 383 6.14 -30.26 -14.57
N ALA A 384 7.08 -29.59 -13.90
CA ALA A 384 7.31 -29.76 -12.47
C ALA A 384 6.04 -29.48 -11.65
N ALA A 385 5.25 -28.48 -12.02
CA ALA A 385 4.00 -28.13 -11.36
C ALA A 385 2.96 -29.24 -11.48
N VAL A 386 2.81 -29.89 -12.64
CA VAL A 386 1.88 -31.01 -12.78
C VAL A 386 2.35 -32.23 -11.96
N LEU A 387 3.66 -32.49 -11.95
CA LEU A 387 4.24 -33.68 -11.34
C LEU A 387 4.44 -33.59 -9.81
N LEU A 388 4.67 -32.39 -9.28
CA LEU A 388 4.99 -32.15 -7.88
C LEU A 388 3.85 -31.41 -7.15
N GLY A 389 3.60 -31.84 -5.91
CA GLY A 389 2.57 -31.27 -5.04
C GLY A 389 2.48 -32.05 -3.73
N ASP A 390 1.25 -32.24 -3.25
CA ASP A 390 0.89 -33.12 -2.14
C ASP A 390 1.18 -34.60 -2.41
N SER A 391 1.29 -34.99 -3.68
CA SER A 391 1.72 -36.32 -4.14
C SER A 391 2.63 -36.20 -5.35
N LYS A 392 3.57 -37.14 -5.51
CA LYS A 392 4.48 -37.17 -6.66
C LYS A 392 3.87 -38.02 -7.76
N LEU A 393 3.83 -37.49 -8.98
CA LEU A 393 3.38 -38.19 -10.18
C LEU A 393 4.53 -38.37 -11.16
N LEU A 394 4.40 -39.36 -12.03
CA LEU A 394 5.31 -39.61 -13.14
C LEU A 394 4.73 -39.07 -14.44
N LEU A 395 5.58 -38.86 -15.45
CA LEU A 395 5.12 -38.44 -16.79
C LEU A 395 4.15 -39.45 -17.41
N GLY A 396 4.35 -40.75 -17.14
CA GLY A 396 3.44 -41.81 -17.58
C GLY A 396 2.03 -41.65 -17.02
N ASP A 397 1.89 -41.16 -15.79
CA ASP A 397 0.59 -40.91 -15.15
C ASP A 397 -0.19 -39.81 -15.87
N VAL A 398 0.52 -38.75 -16.28
CA VAL A 398 -0.06 -37.64 -17.04
C VAL A 398 -0.52 -38.10 -18.43
N VAL A 399 0.28 -38.93 -19.10
CA VAL A 399 -0.09 -39.51 -20.41
C VAL A 399 -1.30 -40.43 -20.27
N ASN A 400 -1.32 -41.30 -19.25
CA ASN A 400 -2.46 -42.18 -18.98
C ASN A 400 -3.72 -41.37 -18.67
N TRP A 401 -3.62 -40.29 -17.91
CA TRP A 401 -4.76 -39.40 -17.63
C TRP A 401 -5.28 -38.72 -18.89
N ALA A 402 -4.39 -38.15 -19.70
CA ALA A 402 -4.75 -37.52 -20.96
C ALA A 402 -5.45 -38.48 -21.94
N GLN A 403 -5.15 -39.79 -21.85
CA GLN A 403 -5.77 -40.84 -22.65
C GLN A 403 -7.02 -41.46 -22.00
N GLY A 404 -7.45 -40.99 -20.82
CA GLY A 404 -8.58 -41.56 -20.08
C GLY A 404 -8.30 -42.93 -19.46
N ARG A 405 -7.02 -43.31 -19.30
CA ARG A 405 -6.54 -44.61 -18.79
C ARG A 405 -5.97 -44.54 -17.38
N ALA A 406 -5.91 -43.35 -16.75
CA ALA A 406 -5.38 -43.21 -15.40
C ALA A 406 -6.27 -43.91 -14.36
N GLY A 407 -5.64 -44.49 -13.34
CA GLY A 407 -6.34 -44.98 -12.16
C GLY A 407 -7.05 -43.86 -11.40
N ARG A 408 -8.11 -44.18 -10.64
CA ARG A 408 -9.01 -43.21 -10.00
C ARG A 408 -8.28 -42.14 -9.16
N THR A 409 -7.27 -42.53 -8.39
CA THR A 409 -6.50 -41.58 -7.55
C THR A 409 -5.68 -40.62 -8.39
N VAL A 410 -4.95 -41.13 -9.39
CA VAL A 410 -4.15 -40.32 -10.32
C VAL A 410 -5.05 -39.37 -11.12
N GLY A 411 -6.20 -39.87 -11.57
CA GLY A 411 -7.22 -39.06 -12.26
C GLY A 411 -7.69 -37.89 -11.40
N PHE A 412 -8.14 -38.16 -10.17
CA PHE A 412 -8.58 -37.10 -9.25
C PHE A 412 -7.51 -36.04 -8.96
N VAL A 413 -6.26 -36.48 -8.75
CA VAL A 413 -5.13 -35.57 -8.52
C VAL A 413 -4.89 -34.70 -9.75
N LEU A 414 -4.90 -35.25 -10.96
CA LEU A 414 -4.68 -34.47 -12.19
C LEU A 414 -5.86 -33.58 -12.56
N ASP A 415 -7.09 -34.02 -12.30
CA ASP A 415 -8.32 -33.24 -12.51
C ASP A 415 -8.35 -31.97 -11.66
N THR A 416 -7.71 -31.98 -10.50
CA THR A 416 -7.58 -30.81 -9.62
C THR A 416 -6.29 -30.02 -9.87
N ARG A 417 -5.18 -30.68 -10.22
CA ARG A 417 -3.88 -30.03 -10.46
C ARG A 417 -3.78 -29.31 -11.78
N VAL A 418 -4.23 -29.92 -12.87
CA VAL A 418 -4.06 -29.33 -14.21
C VAL A 418 -4.77 -27.97 -14.30
N PRO A 419 -6.05 -27.82 -13.87
CA PRO A 419 -6.70 -26.51 -13.88
C PRO A 419 -5.99 -25.49 -12.99
N ARG A 420 -5.49 -25.91 -11.83
CA ARG A 420 -4.73 -25.07 -10.91
C ARG A 420 -3.45 -24.53 -11.54
N VAL A 421 -2.68 -25.39 -12.21
CA VAL A 421 -1.44 -25.00 -12.89
C VAL A 421 -1.74 -24.05 -14.05
N LEU A 422 -2.79 -24.32 -14.83
CA LEU A 422 -3.22 -23.43 -15.90
C LEU A 422 -3.67 -22.06 -15.37
N ALA A 423 -4.44 -22.03 -14.26
CA ALA A 423 -4.84 -20.79 -13.60
C ALA A 423 -3.61 -19.96 -13.17
N ALA A 424 -2.60 -20.59 -12.56
CA ALA A 424 -1.37 -19.93 -12.15
C ALA A 424 -0.60 -19.31 -13.34
N LEU A 425 -0.41 -20.09 -14.40
CA LEU A 425 0.29 -19.66 -15.61
C LEU A 425 -0.42 -18.48 -16.29
N LEU A 426 -1.73 -18.60 -16.49
CA LEU A 426 -2.53 -17.60 -17.19
C LEU A 426 -2.72 -16.33 -16.36
N ALA A 427 -2.91 -16.46 -15.04
CA ALA A 427 -3.03 -15.30 -14.14
C ALA A 427 -1.72 -14.52 -14.10
N GLY A 428 -0.58 -15.21 -13.98
CA GLY A 428 0.74 -14.58 -14.04
C GLY A 428 1.00 -13.85 -15.35
N ALA A 429 0.67 -14.48 -16.48
CA ALA A 429 0.75 -13.87 -17.81
C ALA A 429 -0.15 -12.63 -17.95
N ALA A 430 -1.41 -12.72 -17.53
CA ALA A 430 -2.39 -11.64 -17.64
C ALA A 430 -2.02 -10.44 -16.74
N LEU A 431 -1.60 -10.68 -15.50
CA LEU A 431 -1.16 -9.63 -14.58
C LEU A 431 0.12 -8.94 -15.06
N ALA A 432 1.06 -9.70 -15.64
CA ALA A 432 2.26 -9.13 -16.24
C ALA A 432 1.97 -8.27 -17.47
N LEU A 433 1.04 -8.72 -18.33
CA LEU A 433 0.57 -7.92 -19.47
C LEU A 433 -0.14 -6.64 -19.01
N ALA A 434 -1.07 -6.76 -18.06
CA ALA A 434 -1.78 -5.63 -17.46
C ALA A 434 -0.80 -4.62 -16.85
N GLY A 435 0.19 -5.09 -16.09
CA GLY A 435 1.29 -4.27 -15.58
C GLY A 435 2.09 -3.58 -16.67
N THR A 436 2.39 -4.28 -17.76
CA THR A 436 3.10 -3.70 -18.94
C THR A 436 2.30 -2.53 -19.53
N LEU A 437 0.99 -2.71 -19.74
CA LEU A 437 0.10 -1.69 -20.28
C LEU A 437 -0.04 -0.48 -19.33
N VAL A 438 -0.25 -0.73 -18.04
CA VAL A 438 -0.36 0.33 -17.03
C VAL A 438 0.92 1.13 -16.95
N GLN A 439 2.08 0.48 -16.90
CA GLN A 439 3.37 1.18 -16.82
C GLN A 439 3.70 1.97 -18.09
N ALA A 440 3.26 1.50 -19.26
CA ALA A 440 3.42 2.22 -20.52
C ALA A 440 2.57 3.49 -20.53
N VAL A 441 1.26 3.37 -20.24
CA VAL A 441 0.31 4.49 -20.23
C VAL A 441 0.63 5.52 -19.15
N THR A 442 0.89 5.02 -17.93
CA THR A 442 1.20 5.88 -16.79
C THR A 442 2.64 6.36 -16.81
N ARG A 443 3.51 5.90 -17.71
CA ARG A 443 4.95 6.23 -17.73
C ARG A 443 5.61 6.16 -16.35
N ASN A 444 5.14 5.24 -15.51
CA ASN A 444 5.60 5.06 -14.15
C ASN A 444 5.96 3.58 -13.99
N PRO A 445 7.25 3.25 -13.79
CA PRO A 445 7.68 1.86 -13.64
C PRO A 445 7.13 1.20 -12.36
N LEU A 446 6.55 1.98 -11.44
CA LEU A 446 5.97 1.49 -10.19
C LEU A 446 4.47 1.30 -10.27
N ALA A 447 3.84 1.72 -11.37
CA ALA A 447 2.42 1.54 -11.53
C ALA A 447 2.11 0.06 -11.82
N GLU A 448 1.07 -0.45 -11.18
CA GLU A 448 0.49 -1.75 -11.45
C GLU A 448 -1.03 -1.69 -11.24
N PRO A 449 -1.81 -2.66 -11.73
CA PRO A 449 -3.27 -2.62 -11.60
C PRO A 449 -3.77 -2.50 -10.16
N ALA A 450 -3.08 -3.09 -9.19
CA ALA A 450 -3.39 -2.97 -7.77
C ALA A 450 -3.28 -1.51 -7.28
N THR A 451 -2.26 -0.78 -7.73
CA THR A 451 -2.08 0.65 -7.39
C THR A 451 -3.13 1.57 -8.03
N LEU A 452 -3.83 1.10 -9.07
CA LEU A 452 -4.97 1.82 -9.66
C LEU A 452 -6.30 1.53 -8.94
N GLY A 453 -6.29 0.70 -7.89
CA GLY A 453 -7.49 0.33 -7.12
C GLY A 453 -8.33 -0.77 -7.76
N VAL A 454 -8.02 -1.21 -8.97
CA VAL A 454 -8.81 -2.21 -9.72
C VAL A 454 -8.85 -3.54 -8.98
N SER A 455 -7.70 -4.04 -8.54
CA SER A 455 -7.61 -5.29 -7.79
C SER A 455 -8.24 -5.17 -6.39
N GLY A 456 -8.16 -3.99 -5.77
CA GLY A 456 -8.83 -3.70 -4.50
C GLY A 456 -10.36 -3.71 -4.65
N GLY A 457 -10.88 -3.13 -5.73
CA GLY A 457 -12.30 -3.19 -6.10
C GLY A 457 -12.78 -4.63 -6.33
N ALA A 458 -11.98 -5.43 -7.04
CA ALA A 458 -12.28 -6.85 -7.23
C ALA A 458 -12.36 -7.60 -5.90
N SER A 459 -11.42 -7.31 -5.01
CA SER A 459 -11.36 -7.92 -3.69
C SER A 459 -12.53 -7.49 -2.82
N LEU A 460 -12.94 -6.23 -2.89
CA LEU A 460 -14.10 -5.74 -2.17
C LEU A 460 -15.40 -6.44 -2.63
N GLY A 461 -15.58 -6.58 -3.95
CA GLY A 461 -16.74 -7.31 -4.48
C GLY A 461 -16.78 -8.77 -4.04
N ALA A 462 -15.63 -9.45 -4.08
CA ALA A 462 -15.53 -10.85 -3.65
C ALA A 462 -15.75 -11.02 -2.15
N VAL A 463 -15.09 -10.21 -1.32
CA VAL A 463 -15.23 -10.27 0.15
C VAL A 463 -16.67 -9.96 0.54
N LEU A 464 -17.27 -8.90 -0.02
CA LEU A 464 -18.67 -8.56 0.24
C LEU A 464 -19.59 -9.75 -0.03
N LEU A 465 -19.41 -10.45 -1.15
CA LEU A 465 -20.25 -11.60 -1.49
C LEU A 465 -20.00 -12.80 -0.57
N VAL A 466 -18.73 -13.11 -0.26
CA VAL A 466 -18.33 -14.21 0.65
C VAL A 466 -18.85 -14.01 2.06
N THR A 467 -18.91 -12.76 2.54
CA THR A 467 -19.34 -12.46 3.91
C THR A 467 -20.85 -12.28 4.05
N THR A 468 -21.58 -11.99 2.97
CA THR A 468 -23.03 -11.70 3.03
C THR A 468 -23.92 -12.81 2.45
N VAL A 469 -23.42 -13.60 1.49
CA VAL A 469 -24.20 -14.64 0.82
C VAL A 469 -23.65 -16.02 1.19
N PRO A 470 -24.45 -16.91 1.80
CA PRO A 470 -24.04 -18.28 2.05
C PRO A 470 -23.84 -19.08 0.75
N SER A 471 -22.85 -19.98 0.71
CA SER A 471 -22.69 -21.00 -0.34
C SER A 471 -22.62 -20.48 -1.79
N VAL A 472 -21.90 -19.38 -2.00
CA VAL A 472 -21.71 -18.78 -3.34
C VAL A 472 -20.91 -19.71 -4.27
N GLY A 473 -21.42 -19.95 -5.48
CA GLY A 473 -20.67 -20.68 -6.52
C GLY A 473 -19.52 -19.87 -7.13
N SER A 474 -18.56 -20.54 -7.79
CA SER A 474 -17.35 -19.91 -8.36
C SER A 474 -17.66 -18.74 -9.31
N TRP A 475 -18.66 -18.89 -10.17
CA TRP A 475 -19.11 -17.88 -11.13
C TRP A 475 -19.75 -16.66 -10.47
N GLY A 476 -20.49 -16.84 -9.38
CA GLY A 476 -21.05 -15.72 -8.61
C GLY A 476 -19.94 -14.87 -7.98
N LEU A 477 -18.95 -15.54 -7.41
CA LEU A 477 -17.77 -14.90 -6.83
C LEU A 477 -16.93 -14.16 -7.89
N ALA A 478 -16.70 -14.81 -9.04
CA ALA A 478 -16.03 -14.20 -10.18
C ALA A 478 -16.79 -12.97 -10.72
N GLY A 479 -18.11 -13.04 -10.81
CA GLY A 479 -18.97 -11.94 -11.24
C GLY A 479 -18.91 -10.74 -10.29
N ALA A 480 -18.96 -10.96 -8.98
CA ALA A 480 -18.83 -9.90 -8.00
C ALA A 480 -17.43 -9.26 -7.98
N ALA A 481 -16.37 -10.07 -8.13
CA ALA A 481 -15.02 -9.56 -8.29
C ALA A 481 -14.90 -8.68 -9.55
N PHE A 482 -15.46 -9.13 -10.68
CA PHE A 482 -15.45 -8.35 -11.90
C PHE A 482 -16.22 -7.03 -11.77
N ALA A 483 -17.42 -7.07 -11.17
CA ALA A 483 -18.25 -5.89 -10.95
C ALA A 483 -17.55 -4.86 -10.03
N GLY A 484 -16.93 -5.31 -8.94
CA GLY A 484 -16.17 -4.44 -8.03
C GLY A 484 -14.95 -3.80 -8.70
N ALA A 485 -14.24 -4.55 -9.54
CA ALA A 485 -13.13 -4.04 -10.35
C ALA A 485 -13.59 -2.97 -11.35
N ALA A 486 -14.67 -3.25 -12.07
CA ALA A 486 -15.25 -2.35 -13.07
C ALA A 486 -15.76 -1.05 -12.42
N LEU A 487 -16.49 -1.15 -11.31
CA LEU A 487 -16.96 0.02 -10.55
C LEU A 487 -15.79 0.91 -10.10
N THR A 488 -14.74 0.30 -9.55
CA THR A 488 -13.57 1.05 -9.09
C THR A 488 -12.83 1.69 -10.28
N ALA A 489 -12.70 0.98 -11.40
CA ALA A 489 -12.11 1.53 -12.61
C ALA A 489 -12.90 2.73 -13.15
N VAL A 490 -14.24 2.66 -13.17
CA VAL A 490 -15.10 3.78 -13.57
C VAL A 490 -14.89 5.00 -12.66
N ILE A 491 -14.82 4.80 -11.34
CA ILE A 491 -14.57 5.88 -10.39
C ILE A 491 -13.19 6.52 -10.64
N VAL A 492 -12.14 5.69 -10.71
CA VAL A 492 -10.76 6.17 -10.85
C VAL A 492 -10.56 6.87 -12.19
N PHE A 493 -11.00 6.26 -13.29
CA PHE A 493 -10.84 6.82 -14.63
C PHE A 493 -11.73 8.03 -14.84
N GLY A 494 -12.96 8.05 -14.31
CA GLY A 494 -13.85 9.21 -14.37
C GLY A 494 -13.28 10.43 -13.63
N LEU A 495 -12.72 10.23 -12.45
CA LEU A 495 -12.05 11.30 -11.68
C LEU A 495 -10.73 11.74 -12.33
N ALA A 496 -10.00 10.82 -12.95
CA ALA A 496 -8.77 11.12 -13.68
C ALA A 496 -9.01 11.84 -15.02
N ALA A 497 -10.14 11.60 -15.68
CA ALA A 497 -10.47 12.12 -17.01
C ALA A 497 -10.62 13.65 -17.03
N ARG A 498 -11.02 14.28 -15.91
CA ARG A 498 -11.18 15.74 -15.77
C ARG A 498 -9.83 16.48 -15.85
N GLY A 499 -9.23 16.55 -17.03
CA GLY A 499 -7.89 17.13 -17.26
C GLY A 499 -6.99 16.35 -18.23
N GLY A 500 -7.51 15.32 -18.93
CA GLY A 500 -6.76 14.61 -19.99
C GLY A 500 -5.94 13.40 -19.53
N PHE A 501 -6.39 12.68 -18.49
CA PHE A 501 -5.68 11.51 -17.92
C PHE A 501 -4.24 11.81 -17.51
N GLN A 502 -4.07 12.93 -16.80
CA GLN A 502 -2.81 13.32 -16.18
C GLN A 502 -2.22 12.20 -15.32
N GLN A 503 -0.94 11.90 -15.53
CA GLN A 503 -0.25 10.73 -14.97
C GLN A 503 -0.26 10.75 -13.43
N ASN A 504 0.12 11.87 -12.82
CA ASN A 504 0.19 11.95 -11.35
C ASN A 504 -1.20 11.86 -10.74
N ARG A 505 -2.20 12.48 -11.39
CA ARG A 505 -3.59 12.42 -10.93
C ARG A 505 -4.12 11.00 -10.98
N LEU A 506 -3.92 10.27 -12.09
CA LEU A 506 -4.39 8.90 -12.24
C LEU A 506 -3.79 7.99 -11.15
N VAL A 507 -2.49 8.09 -10.90
CA VAL A 507 -1.80 7.31 -9.86
C VAL A 507 -2.28 7.67 -8.45
N LEU A 508 -2.45 8.96 -8.15
CA LEU A 508 -2.91 9.41 -6.83
C LEU A 508 -4.36 9.04 -6.53
N VAL A 509 -5.26 9.20 -7.52
CA VAL A 509 -6.66 8.79 -7.40
C VAL A 509 -6.74 7.27 -7.27
N GLY A 510 -5.98 6.53 -8.09
CA GLY A 510 -5.87 5.08 -8.02
C GLY A 510 -5.40 4.58 -6.65
N PHE A 511 -4.34 5.18 -6.11
CA PHE A 511 -3.82 4.83 -4.78
C PHE A 511 -4.86 5.10 -3.70
N GLY A 512 -5.54 6.26 -3.75
CA GLY A 512 -6.63 6.57 -2.82
C GLY A 512 -7.80 5.57 -2.92
N ALA A 513 -8.16 5.13 -4.13
CA ALA A 513 -9.18 4.11 -4.33
C ALA A 513 -8.75 2.73 -3.81
N ALA A 514 -7.49 2.33 -4.05
CA ALA A 514 -6.92 1.08 -3.54
C ALA A 514 -6.98 1.03 -2.00
N THR A 515 -6.61 2.12 -1.34
CA THR A 515 -6.64 2.17 0.12
C THR A 515 -8.04 2.32 0.69
N GLY A 516 -8.92 3.05 0.00
CA GLY A 516 -10.34 3.12 0.38
C GLY A 516 -11.01 1.75 0.32
N THR A 517 -10.80 1.00 -0.77
CA THR A 517 -11.31 -0.37 -0.90
C THR A 517 -10.70 -1.31 0.14
N SER A 518 -9.40 -1.22 0.43
CA SER A 518 -8.74 -1.98 1.50
C SER A 518 -9.32 -1.69 2.89
N ALA A 519 -9.65 -0.43 3.19
CA ALA A 519 -10.25 -0.04 4.46
C ALA A 519 -11.67 -0.61 4.59
N VAL A 520 -12.47 -0.58 3.52
CA VAL A 520 -13.81 -1.18 3.51
C VAL A 520 -13.74 -2.71 3.64
N ILE A 521 -12.80 -3.37 2.95
CA ILE A 521 -12.55 -4.82 3.12
C ILE A 521 -12.22 -5.14 4.58
N SER A 522 -11.36 -4.34 5.20
CA SER A 522 -10.97 -4.52 6.59
C SER A 522 -12.15 -4.35 7.54
N LEU A 523 -13.01 -3.36 7.29
CA LEU A 523 -14.25 -3.16 8.03
C LEU A 523 -15.17 -4.39 7.93
N LEU A 524 -15.38 -4.93 6.72
CA LEU A 524 -16.20 -6.12 6.50
C LEU A 524 -15.66 -7.32 7.27
N ILE A 525 -14.35 -7.58 7.19
CA ILE A 525 -13.72 -8.71 7.88
C ILE A 525 -13.85 -8.59 9.40
N VAL A 526 -13.71 -7.38 9.96
CA VAL A 526 -13.80 -7.17 11.41
C VAL A 526 -15.24 -7.29 11.93
N LEU A 527 -16.24 -6.88 11.13
CA LEU A 527 -17.66 -6.92 11.53
C LEU A 527 -18.33 -8.28 11.24
N THR A 528 -17.68 -9.16 10.50
CA THR A 528 -18.18 -10.50 10.15
C THR A 528 -17.72 -11.56 11.15
N ASP A 529 -18.41 -12.70 11.18
CA ASP A 529 -18.03 -13.85 12.00
C ASP A 529 -16.61 -14.39 11.65
N PRO A 530 -15.88 -14.97 12.63
CA PRO A 530 -14.52 -15.46 12.41
C PRO A 530 -14.38 -16.51 11.28
N PHE A 531 -15.42 -17.29 11.01
CA PHE A 531 -15.41 -18.31 9.97
C PHE A 531 -15.41 -17.69 8.57
N ASN A 532 -16.31 -16.74 8.32
CA ASN A 532 -16.35 -16.00 7.07
C ASN A 532 -15.14 -15.04 6.93
N ALA A 533 -14.61 -14.50 8.04
CA ALA A 533 -13.35 -13.77 8.03
C ALA A 533 -12.18 -14.62 7.51
N THR A 534 -12.06 -15.87 7.98
CA THR A 534 -11.02 -16.80 7.50
C THR A 534 -11.17 -17.11 6.01
N LYS A 535 -12.39 -17.29 5.51
CA LYS A 535 -12.65 -17.44 4.06
C LYS A 535 -12.22 -16.20 3.27
N ALA A 536 -12.55 -15.01 3.77
CA ALA A 536 -12.16 -13.74 3.15
C ALA A 536 -10.63 -13.59 3.10
N LEU A 537 -9.93 -13.85 4.21
CA LEU A 537 -8.46 -13.84 4.27
C LEU A 537 -7.83 -14.86 3.32
N THR A 538 -8.40 -16.07 3.25
CA THR A 538 -7.95 -17.11 2.31
C THR A 538 -8.10 -16.64 0.86
N TRP A 539 -9.21 -15.97 0.53
CA TRP A 539 -9.43 -15.43 -0.82
C TRP A 539 -8.48 -14.27 -1.14
N LEU A 540 -8.27 -13.35 -0.19
CA LEU A 540 -7.36 -12.21 -0.31
C LEU A 540 -5.89 -12.62 -0.47
N SER A 541 -5.52 -13.79 0.06
CA SER A 541 -4.17 -14.36 -0.08
C SER A 541 -3.77 -14.70 -1.52
N GLY A 542 -4.75 -14.76 -2.43
CA GLY A 542 -4.55 -15.16 -3.83
C GLY A 542 -4.25 -16.64 -3.95
N SER A 543 -5.26 -17.45 -4.26
CA SER A 543 -5.13 -18.90 -4.38
C SER A 543 -5.74 -19.45 -5.67
N THR A 544 -4.97 -20.32 -6.33
CA THR A 544 -5.39 -21.15 -7.48
C THR A 544 -6.02 -22.47 -7.04
N TYR A 545 -6.22 -22.66 -5.72
CA TYR A 545 -6.90 -23.83 -5.17
C TYR A 545 -8.37 -23.88 -5.62
N GLY A 546 -8.88 -25.10 -5.81
CA GLY A 546 -10.28 -25.37 -6.11
C GLY A 546 -10.76 -24.91 -7.50
N ARG A 547 -9.84 -24.67 -8.45
CA ARG A 547 -10.21 -24.26 -9.82
C ARG A 547 -10.51 -25.45 -10.70
N THR A 548 -11.44 -25.24 -11.62
CA THR A 548 -11.83 -26.18 -12.67
C THR A 548 -11.49 -25.61 -14.05
N LEU A 549 -11.42 -26.44 -15.10
CA LEU A 549 -11.11 -25.96 -16.45
C LEU A 549 -12.07 -24.85 -16.95
N PRO A 550 -13.40 -24.92 -16.69
CA PRO A 550 -14.31 -23.83 -17.04
C PRO A 550 -13.97 -22.49 -16.39
N ASP A 551 -13.45 -22.48 -15.14
CA ASP A 551 -13.09 -21.24 -14.45
C ASP A 551 -11.89 -20.53 -15.12
N VAL A 552 -11.06 -21.29 -15.85
CA VAL A 552 -9.83 -20.80 -16.48
C VAL A 552 -10.05 -20.30 -17.91
N ALA A 553 -11.09 -20.78 -18.59
CA ALA A 553 -11.36 -20.43 -19.98
C ALA A 553 -11.56 -18.92 -20.24
N PRO A 554 -12.31 -18.15 -19.43
CA PRO A 554 -12.44 -16.70 -19.63
C PRO A 554 -11.11 -15.96 -19.54
N LEU A 555 -10.24 -16.37 -18.61
CA LEU A 555 -8.91 -15.79 -18.45
C LEU A 555 -8.02 -16.08 -19.66
N ALA A 556 -8.05 -17.31 -20.18
CA ALA A 556 -7.31 -17.67 -21.39
C ALA A 556 -7.76 -16.83 -22.60
N ALA A 557 -9.08 -16.68 -22.80
CA ALA A 557 -9.64 -15.88 -23.89
C ALA A 557 -9.25 -14.40 -23.78
N VAL A 558 -9.39 -13.81 -22.59
CA VAL A 558 -9.03 -12.41 -22.35
C VAL A 558 -7.53 -12.17 -22.50
N LEU A 559 -6.68 -13.10 -22.04
CA LEU A 559 -5.25 -13.02 -22.26
C LEU A 559 -4.89 -13.06 -23.76
N ALA A 560 -5.50 -13.97 -24.52
CA ALA A 560 -5.27 -14.08 -25.96
C ALA A 560 -5.66 -12.78 -26.69
N VAL A 561 -6.82 -12.22 -26.36
CA VAL A 561 -7.26 -10.91 -26.89
C VAL A 561 -6.30 -9.80 -26.46
N GLY A 562 -5.86 -9.79 -25.20
CA GLY A 562 -4.94 -8.77 -24.70
C GLY A 562 -3.58 -8.81 -25.40
N VAL A 563 -3.02 -10.00 -25.61
CA VAL A 563 -1.77 -10.17 -26.36
C VAL A 563 -1.96 -9.72 -27.80
N LEU A 564 -3.07 -10.09 -28.46
CA LEU A 564 -3.37 -9.65 -29.82
C LEU A 564 -3.43 -8.12 -29.92
N VAL A 565 -4.18 -7.46 -29.03
CA VAL A 565 -4.30 -5.99 -29.00
C VAL A 565 -2.95 -5.34 -28.74
N ALA A 566 -2.14 -5.86 -27.81
CA ALA A 566 -0.81 -5.32 -27.52
C ALA A 566 0.16 -5.47 -28.70
N VAL A 567 0.08 -6.57 -29.45
CA VAL A 567 0.89 -6.81 -30.64
C VAL A 567 0.45 -5.91 -31.80
N LEU A 568 -0.85 -5.79 -32.07
CA LEU A 568 -1.36 -4.95 -33.14
C LEU A 568 -1.06 -3.46 -32.91
N ASN A 569 -1.13 -3.01 -31.65
CA ASN A 569 -0.91 -1.61 -31.28
C ASN A 569 0.48 -1.35 -30.67
N ARG A 570 1.46 -2.19 -31.00
CA ARG A 570 2.83 -2.12 -30.44
C ARG A 570 3.53 -0.77 -30.64
N THR A 571 3.29 -0.12 -31.79
CA THR A 571 3.89 1.19 -32.12
C THR A 571 3.26 2.30 -31.28
N GLU A 572 1.94 2.26 -31.11
CA GLU A 572 1.23 3.21 -30.26
C GLU A 572 1.67 3.06 -28.79
N LEU A 573 1.83 1.83 -28.30
CA LEU A 573 2.40 1.56 -26.96
C LEU A 573 3.80 2.14 -26.79
N ASP A 574 4.68 1.95 -27.78
CA ASP A 574 6.03 2.54 -27.76
C ASP A 574 5.95 4.08 -27.68
N LEU A 575 5.09 4.71 -28.50
CA LEU A 575 4.95 6.17 -28.54
C LEU A 575 4.35 6.77 -27.27
N VAL A 576 3.27 6.19 -26.74
CA VAL A 576 2.62 6.65 -25.49
C VAL A 576 3.57 6.54 -24.29
N SER A 577 4.53 5.62 -24.33
CA SER A 577 5.54 5.44 -23.28
C SER A 577 6.71 6.43 -23.32
N LEU A 578 6.85 7.23 -24.39
CA LEU A 578 7.93 8.21 -24.56
C LEU A 578 7.62 9.50 -23.82
N ASP A 579 6.61 10.24 -24.30
CA ASP A 579 6.23 11.56 -23.79
C ASP A 579 4.77 11.89 -24.18
N GLU A 580 4.32 13.12 -23.90
CA GLU A 580 2.93 13.54 -24.12
C GLU A 580 2.68 14.07 -25.54
N ASP A 581 3.72 14.59 -26.18
CA ASP A 581 3.61 15.44 -27.37
C ASP A 581 3.93 14.64 -28.65
N THR A 582 4.92 13.74 -28.61
CA THR A 582 5.34 12.88 -29.72
C THR A 582 4.19 12.07 -30.33
N PRO A 583 3.32 11.39 -29.56
CA PRO A 583 2.15 10.71 -30.14
C PRO A 583 1.21 11.67 -30.88
N ARG A 584 1.01 12.88 -30.34
CA ARG A 584 0.13 13.90 -30.93
C ARG A 584 0.69 14.44 -32.23
N LEU A 585 2.01 14.68 -32.28
CA LEU A 585 2.72 15.11 -33.48
C LEU A 585 2.64 14.07 -34.62
N LEU A 586 2.54 12.79 -34.27
CA LEU A 586 2.39 11.68 -35.21
C LEU A 586 0.92 11.36 -35.55
N GLY A 587 -0.03 12.20 -35.13
CA GLY A 587 -1.46 12.08 -35.47
C GLY A 587 -2.24 11.08 -34.61
N LEU A 588 -1.68 10.60 -33.50
CA LEU A 588 -2.41 9.74 -32.56
C LEU A 588 -3.23 10.57 -31.58
N ASP A 589 -4.37 10.04 -31.14
CA ASP A 589 -5.13 10.56 -30.00
C ASP A 589 -4.72 9.79 -28.73
N PRO A 590 -3.73 10.29 -27.96
CA PRO A 590 -3.22 9.58 -26.80
C PRO A 590 -4.29 9.40 -25.72
N ALA A 591 -5.33 10.23 -25.65
CA ALA A 591 -6.37 10.07 -24.63
C ALA A 591 -7.19 8.80 -24.88
N ARG A 592 -7.58 8.54 -26.13
CA ARG A 592 -8.32 7.32 -26.52
C ARG A 592 -7.45 6.08 -26.39
N GLY A 593 -6.21 6.13 -26.87
CA GLY A 593 -5.25 5.02 -26.74
C GLY A 593 -5.01 4.63 -25.29
N ARG A 594 -4.79 5.62 -24.41
CA ARG A 594 -4.63 5.40 -22.97
C ARG A 594 -5.86 4.75 -22.35
N LEU A 595 -7.06 5.26 -22.64
CA LEU A 595 -8.29 4.68 -22.11
C LEU A 595 -8.46 3.23 -22.57
N GLY A 596 -8.17 2.93 -23.84
CA GLY A 596 -8.21 1.57 -24.38
C GLY A 596 -7.26 0.61 -23.68
N PHE A 597 -5.98 0.98 -23.53
CA PHE A 597 -5.00 0.15 -22.81
C PHE A 597 -5.30 0.01 -21.32
N LEU A 598 -5.83 1.06 -20.68
CA LEU A 598 -6.26 1.00 -19.27
C LEU A 598 -7.48 0.10 -19.11
N ALA A 599 -8.47 0.19 -19.99
CA ALA A 599 -9.64 -0.69 -20.00
C ALA A 599 -9.23 -2.16 -20.23
N LEU A 600 -8.32 -2.41 -21.17
CA LEU A 600 -7.77 -3.76 -21.39
C LEU A 600 -6.99 -4.27 -20.17
N SER A 601 -6.20 -3.41 -19.53
CA SER A 601 -5.51 -3.77 -18.28
C SER A 601 -6.50 -4.11 -17.15
N VAL A 602 -7.60 -3.37 -17.03
CA VAL A 602 -8.66 -3.67 -16.06
C VAL A 602 -9.28 -5.03 -16.37
N LEU A 603 -9.61 -5.30 -17.63
CA LEU A 603 -10.18 -6.58 -18.06
C LEU A 603 -9.25 -7.77 -17.76
N LEU A 604 -7.96 -7.64 -18.08
CA LEU A 604 -6.94 -8.66 -17.77
C LEU A 604 -6.78 -8.89 -16.27
N SER A 605 -6.75 -7.80 -15.48
CA SER A 605 -6.53 -7.90 -14.04
C SER A 605 -7.77 -8.44 -13.32
N ALA A 606 -8.96 -7.99 -13.70
CA ALA A 606 -10.22 -8.43 -13.12
C ALA A 606 -10.46 -9.92 -13.38
N THR A 607 -10.20 -10.39 -14.60
CA THR A 607 -10.33 -11.83 -14.91
C THR A 607 -9.25 -12.68 -14.22
N ALA A 608 -8.01 -12.18 -14.10
CA ALA A 608 -6.97 -12.86 -13.33
C ALA A 608 -7.32 -12.96 -11.85
N VAL A 609 -7.82 -11.88 -11.25
CA VAL A 609 -8.24 -11.85 -9.84
C VAL A 609 -9.48 -12.72 -9.60
N ALA A 610 -10.43 -12.75 -10.53
CA ALA A 610 -11.56 -13.67 -10.45
C ALA A 610 -11.11 -15.14 -10.46
N ALA A 611 -10.13 -15.48 -11.31
CA ALA A 611 -9.65 -16.85 -11.51
C ALA A 611 -8.59 -17.34 -10.50
N ALA A 612 -7.85 -16.45 -9.85
CA ALA A 612 -6.75 -16.83 -8.95
C ALA A 612 -6.69 -16.03 -7.63
N GLY A 613 -7.67 -15.14 -7.38
CA GLY A 613 -7.64 -14.22 -6.25
C GLY A 613 -6.64 -13.08 -6.44
N MET A 614 -6.46 -12.25 -5.41
CA MET A 614 -5.53 -11.12 -5.45
C MET A 614 -4.07 -11.62 -5.48
N ILE A 615 -3.39 -11.42 -6.61
CA ILE A 615 -1.95 -11.68 -6.73
C ILE A 615 -1.24 -10.35 -7.00
N GLY A 616 -0.57 -9.83 -5.97
CA GLY A 616 0.24 -8.60 -6.07
C GLY A 616 1.61 -8.85 -6.71
N PHE A 617 2.37 -7.77 -6.93
CA PHE A 617 3.79 -7.77 -7.29
C PHE A 617 4.15 -8.21 -8.72
N VAL A 618 3.37 -9.13 -9.31
CA VAL A 618 3.61 -9.66 -10.67
C VAL A 618 3.56 -8.55 -11.72
N GLY A 619 2.53 -7.69 -11.63
CA GLY A 619 2.34 -6.56 -12.53
C GLY A 619 3.42 -5.48 -12.39
N LEU A 620 4.14 -5.44 -11.27
CA LEU A 620 5.27 -4.55 -11.06
C LEU A 620 6.58 -5.17 -11.57
N VAL A 621 6.90 -6.39 -11.15
CA VAL A 621 8.23 -7.00 -11.35
C VAL A 621 8.44 -7.58 -12.74
N ALA A 622 7.47 -8.30 -13.29
CA ALA A 622 7.62 -8.93 -14.60
C ALA A 622 7.93 -7.91 -15.73
N PRO A 623 7.17 -6.82 -15.91
CA PRO A 623 7.48 -5.82 -16.94
C PRO A 623 8.76 -5.04 -16.66
N HIS A 624 9.09 -4.77 -15.39
CA HIS A 624 10.34 -4.11 -15.04
C HIS A 624 11.56 -4.99 -15.38
N ALA A 625 11.52 -6.27 -15.00
CA ALA A 625 12.55 -7.24 -15.33
C ALA A 625 12.66 -7.45 -16.85
N ALA A 626 11.53 -7.55 -17.57
CA ALA A 626 11.51 -7.65 -19.02
C ALA A 626 12.26 -6.47 -19.67
N ARG A 627 12.01 -5.23 -19.22
CA ARG A 627 12.71 -4.05 -19.75
C ARG A 627 14.21 -4.05 -19.47
N ALA A 628 14.62 -4.53 -18.29
CA ALA A 628 16.03 -4.66 -17.93
C ALA A 628 16.77 -5.70 -18.81
N LEU A 629 16.08 -6.79 -19.17
CA LEU A 629 16.62 -7.90 -19.96
C LEU A 629 16.67 -7.59 -21.46
N VAL A 630 15.58 -7.06 -22.04
CA VAL A 630 15.43 -6.97 -23.51
C VAL A 630 15.27 -5.55 -24.07
N GLY A 631 15.33 -4.53 -23.21
CA GLY A 631 15.23 -3.11 -23.58
C GLY A 631 13.78 -2.60 -23.55
N ARG A 632 13.51 -1.44 -24.18
CA ARG A 632 12.23 -0.72 -24.04
C ARG A 632 11.15 -1.05 -25.08
N ARG A 633 11.52 -1.62 -26.24
CA ARG A 633 10.56 -1.85 -27.34
C ARG A 633 9.49 -2.85 -26.89
N HIS A 634 8.22 -2.47 -26.94
CA HIS A 634 7.10 -3.31 -26.49
C HIS A 634 7.00 -4.62 -27.28
N THR A 635 7.47 -4.64 -28.53
CA THR A 635 7.61 -5.85 -29.34
C THR A 635 8.44 -6.96 -28.67
N ARG A 636 9.36 -6.59 -27.79
CA ARG A 636 10.20 -7.51 -27.00
C ARG A 636 9.74 -7.61 -25.56
N VAL A 637 9.32 -6.50 -24.97
CA VAL A 637 8.91 -6.44 -23.55
C VAL A 637 7.65 -7.26 -23.31
N VAL A 638 6.64 -7.17 -24.17
CA VAL A 638 5.36 -7.89 -24.01
C VAL A 638 5.56 -9.40 -23.89
N PRO A 639 6.21 -10.11 -24.85
CA PRO A 639 6.37 -11.56 -24.75
C PRO A 639 7.23 -11.97 -23.55
N VAL A 640 8.31 -11.23 -23.25
CA VAL A 640 9.20 -11.53 -22.12
C VAL A 640 8.50 -11.29 -20.78
N SER A 641 7.70 -10.24 -20.66
CA SER A 641 6.92 -9.91 -19.47
C SER A 641 5.86 -10.98 -19.18
N VAL A 642 5.11 -11.38 -20.20
CA VAL A 642 4.10 -12.46 -20.12
C VAL A 642 4.74 -13.78 -19.66
N LEU A 643 5.87 -14.17 -20.25
CA LEU A 643 6.59 -15.38 -19.84
C LEU A 643 7.12 -15.29 -18.41
N LEU A 644 7.73 -14.17 -18.02
CA LEU A 644 8.21 -13.95 -16.65
C LEU A 644 7.07 -14.02 -15.62
N GLY A 645 5.92 -13.40 -15.93
CA GLY A 645 4.75 -13.45 -15.07
C GLY A 645 4.23 -14.86 -14.87
N ALA A 646 4.10 -15.63 -15.96
CA ALA A 646 3.65 -17.02 -15.92
C ALA A 646 4.62 -17.91 -15.12
N VAL A 647 5.93 -17.79 -15.37
CA VAL A 647 6.97 -18.53 -14.61
C VAL A 647 6.91 -18.16 -13.13
N LEU A 648 6.83 -16.87 -12.80
CA LEU A 648 6.83 -16.39 -11.41
C LEU A 648 5.64 -16.95 -10.62
N VAL A 649 4.43 -16.81 -11.12
CA VAL A 649 3.22 -17.26 -10.41
C VAL A 649 3.15 -18.79 -10.35
N CYS A 650 3.50 -19.49 -11.43
CA CYS A 650 3.51 -20.95 -11.43
C CYS A 650 4.57 -21.52 -10.47
N THR A 651 5.75 -20.89 -10.39
CA THR A 651 6.78 -21.27 -9.42
C THR A 651 6.31 -21.01 -7.99
N ALA A 652 5.70 -19.85 -7.73
CA ALA A 652 5.18 -19.51 -6.41
C ALA A 652 4.09 -20.50 -5.96
N ASP A 653 3.16 -20.85 -6.85
CA ASP A 653 2.13 -21.85 -6.59
C ASP A 653 2.71 -23.26 -6.36
N LEU A 654 3.70 -23.67 -7.15
CA LEU A 654 4.42 -24.94 -6.97
C LEU A 654 5.12 -24.99 -5.60
N VAL A 655 5.90 -23.96 -5.24
CA VAL A 655 6.61 -23.91 -3.96
C VAL A 655 5.61 -23.90 -2.80
N GLY A 656 4.55 -23.08 -2.90
CA GLY A 656 3.54 -22.92 -1.86
C GLY A 656 2.77 -24.18 -1.50
N ARG A 657 2.64 -25.13 -2.44
CA ARG A 657 1.96 -26.42 -2.19
C ARG A 657 2.89 -27.60 -1.95
N THR A 658 4.20 -27.46 -2.19
CA THR A 658 5.17 -28.57 -2.06
C THR A 658 5.97 -28.49 -0.78
N VAL A 659 6.43 -27.30 -0.39
CA VAL A 659 7.36 -27.15 0.75
C VAL A 659 6.69 -27.43 2.10
N ILE A 660 5.40 -27.15 2.20
CA ILE A 660 4.61 -27.24 3.45
C ILE A 660 3.48 -28.27 3.37
N ALA A 661 3.54 -29.19 2.40
CA ALA A 661 2.52 -30.24 2.25
C ALA A 661 2.33 -31.04 3.56
N PRO A 662 1.09 -31.40 3.95
CA PRO A 662 -0.16 -31.25 3.18
C PRO A 662 -0.81 -29.85 3.25
N ALA A 663 -0.31 -28.96 4.11
CA ALA A 663 -0.74 -27.56 4.13
C ALA A 663 -0.27 -26.83 2.86
N GLN A 664 -0.92 -25.72 2.52
CA GLN A 664 -0.64 -24.98 1.31
C GLN A 664 -0.82 -23.48 1.56
N LEU A 665 0.04 -22.68 0.96
CA LEU A 665 -0.07 -21.23 0.94
C LEU A 665 -0.56 -20.74 -0.42
N GLY A 666 -1.31 -19.64 -0.42
CA GLY A 666 -1.75 -18.97 -1.64
C GLY A 666 -0.57 -18.57 -2.52
N ALA A 667 -0.75 -18.70 -3.84
CA ALA A 667 0.25 -18.26 -4.81
C ALA A 667 0.59 -16.77 -4.65
N GLY A 668 -0.39 -15.93 -4.28
CA GLY A 668 -0.20 -14.49 -4.07
C GLY A 668 0.74 -14.15 -2.90
N LEU A 669 0.63 -14.86 -1.78
CA LEU A 669 1.58 -14.73 -0.67
C LEU A 669 2.99 -15.17 -1.09
N MET A 670 3.07 -16.33 -1.75
CA MET A 670 4.35 -16.90 -2.18
C MET A 670 5.06 -16.05 -3.24
N THR A 671 4.34 -15.38 -4.15
CA THR A 671 4.95 -14.45 -5.11
C THR A 671 5.60 -13.26 -4.40
N ALA A 672 4.98 -12.72 -3.34
CA ALA A 672 5.54 -11.62 -2.56
C ALA A 672 6.76 -12.07 -1.73
N VAL A 673 6.71 -13.26 -1.12
CA VAL A 673 7.84 -13.84 -0.37
C VAL A 673 9.06 -14.09 -1.26
N ILE A 674 8.85 -14.65 -2.46
CA ILE A 674 9.94 -14.92 -3.43
C ILE A 674 10.41 -13.62 -4.10
N GLY A 675 9.47 -12.75 -4.43
CA GLY A 675 9.71 -11.55 -5.20
C GLY A 675 10.45 -10.45 -4.45
N THR A 676 10.18 -10.29 -3.16
CA THR A 676 10.76 -9.22 -2.33
C THR A 676 12.29 -9.29 -2.25
N PRO A 677 12.92 -10.43 -1.88
CA PRO A 677 14.39 -10.54 -1.85
C PRO A 677 15.04 -10.27 -3.21
N TYR A 678 14.43 -10.77 -4.30
CA TYR A 678 14.94 -10.56 -5.65
C TYR A 678 14.94 -9.08 -6.05
N PHE A 679 13.83 -8.37 -5.78
CA PHE A 679 13.73 -6.95 -6.10
C PHE A 679 14.69 -6.10 -5.27
N LEU A 680 14.82 -6.41 -3.97
CA LEU A 680 15.81 -5.76 -3.11
C LEU A 680 17.25 -6.01 -3.61
N HIS A 681 17.56 -7.22 -4.06
CA HIS A 681 18.86 -7.54 -4.66
C HIS A 681 19.14 -6.74 -5.93
N LEU A 682 18.15 -6.60 -6.83
CA LEU A 682 18.27 -5.79 -8.03
C LEU A 682 18.51 -4.30 -7.70
N LEU A 683 17.79 -3.78 -6.70
CA LEU A 683 17.95 -2.40 -6.24
C LEU A 683 19.37 -2.16 -5.70
N MET A 684 19.93 -3.13 -4.98
CA MET A 684 21.33 -3.08 -4.51
C MET A 684 22.33 -3.11 -5.66
N ARG A 685 22.11 -3.92 -6.69
CA ARG A 685 23.00 -3.99 -7.87
C ARG A 685 23.02 -2.69 -8.66
N GLY A 686 21.87 -2.02 -8.80
CA GLY A 686 21.79 -0.72 -9.48
C GLY A 686 22.51 0.43 -8.73
N ARG A 687 23.08 0.19 -7.54
CA ARG A 687 23.94 1.14 -6.82
C ARG A 687 25.33 1.29 -7.45
N ARG A 688 25.80 0.25 -8.14
CA ARG A 688 27.06 0.23 -8.88
C ARG A 688 26.81 0.68 -10.31
#